data_AF-A0A0Q5Z9W1-F1
#
_entry.id   AF-A0A0Q5Z9W1-F1
#
_cell.length_a   1.000
_cell.length_b   1.000
_cell.length_c   1.000
_cell.angle_alpha   90.00
_cell.angle_beta   90.00
_cell.angle_gamma   90.00
#
_symmetry.space_group_name_H-M   'P 1'
#
loop_
_entity.id
_entity.type
_entity.pdbx_description
1 polymer ?
#
loop_
_entity_poly.entity_id
_entity_poly.type
_entity_poly.pdbx_seq_one_letter_code
_entity_poly.pdbx_strand_id
1 'polypeptide(L)'
;MSGPTPSPDPSPARYAGGAHPGAGEDEHVVGTKNRWSRVVLAYGDLVPDGWCEVRFGIAWDADETAAAAPDFALVGIDPQAQDGSSLDLDQMPGLDRTQLDPHGTWIAGPAYHPGEAAAPRAALVRVAFMLPAPAARVAVTIRSWRNTRPFVVTRPQLSQARRDALAPPPSRRRRRLGPEPVWFDHVLVPGRPLVLRGQIFAATPGEHAAHARILYRDAGGTPIPPPYPGTIVLPALGAFVDLPTQQQARRFTLDLMPPPDAARVSVGFAAWDGDGRPVELIDDPEVALDDRLRLESVSGDDLLAAPAFLARLAEHLELSDAAVAAWCPPRRTVAAVPPILARARALQDGEAKAGAGVLRLAACPDWPVPETPDWTEDPFRSVPWRIAYQALTWLWPMAESPGGPERALALALSWSAGNPWGDPADGLALHPAALAQRAEVFVRLLGRAPEGEAAALVLTGEIARHGFALAEIVGQNALARSLLQFEAAAALLGVARALPALPVAAHWTGLALSGVAACIERQIRPDGSIPDPSLHRRLDLATLGRALAEGLTDHPLAATIAGRVEAAMPGLTGLLDPGGRLPPFGDTPHGVDHAAWIGRLRGRRALETDLVADRRRGPPPPPPEPAAPSGGVIVLRQDAPGRLWGHLACTYAANGSGHRDATSFVYATEGVRWIVEAGGSSLVETGAVRHHLVSAQGHNVAAPDGREPMAGEAWLAGVTALDGATAYEIGTGVHGSTYAHARLVVALHDLSGLVVLDRFATRGGPIAMEGWLHLGPDILAAIVSPRRAMAQHGRSRLAFTPIVQAGRAAGLAIVNGRNDRPGTMQGFVSQAAGALTPSSVLRYALSGTDRVCGGMMIASDTVAEGRLATLLAGRALAPILAGPES
;
A
#
# COMPACT_ATOMS: atom_id res chain seq x y z
N MET A 1 -31.27 -15.79 9.82
CA MET A 1 -30.49 -14.53 9.79
C MET A 1 -31.38 -13.29 9.62
N SER A 2 -31.28 -12.26 10.49
CA SER A 2 -32.03 -10.98 10.35
C SER A 2 -31.33 -10.04 9.34
N GLY A 3 -32.11 -9.33 8.51
CA GLY A 3 -31.62 -8.65 7.29
C GLY A 3 -30.66 -7.48 7.47
N PRO A 4 -30.06 -7.00 6.36
CA PRO A 4 -29.35 -5.72 6.36
C PRO A 4 -30.28 -4.65 6.93
N THR A 5 -29.75 -3.78 7.77
CA THR A 5 -30.46 -2.57 8.21
C THR A 5 -30.81 -1.74 6.97
N PRO A 6 -32.02 -1.15 6.91
CA PRO A 6 -32.39 -0.30 5.78
C PRO A 6 -31.32 0.76 5.53
N SER A 7 -31.06 1.05 4.25
CA SER A 7 -30.13 2.10 3.82
C SER A 7 -30.60 3.42 4.44
N PRO A 8 -29.78 4.14 5.22
CA PRO A 8 -30.15 5.48 5.63
C PRO A 8 -30.24 6.35 4.37
N ASP A 9 -31.38 7.00 4.14
CA ASP A 9 -31.51 7.98 3.08
C ASP A 9 -30.50 9.13 3.35
N PRO A 10 -29.81 9.64 2.32
CA PRO A 10 -28.89 10.74 2.51
C PRO A 10 -29.66 11.96 3.03
N SER A 11 -29.05 12.72 3.93
CA SER A 11 -29.49 14.08 4.23
C SER A 11 -29.46 14.93 2.94
N PRO A 12 -30.23 16.04 2.86
CA PRO A 12 -30.34 16.86 1.65
C PRO A 12 -28.97 17.16 1.02
N ALA A 13 -28.84 16.85 -0.27
CA ALA A 13 -27.60 16.99 -1.02
C ALA A 13 -27.12 18.45 -1.06
N ARG A 14 -25.80 18.65 -0.94
CA ARG A 14 -25.16 19.95 -1.11
C ARG A 14 -24.39 19.98 -2.42
N TYR A 15 -24.41 21.13 -3.10
CA TYR A 15 -23.77 21.29 -4.41
C TYR A 15 -22.74 22.41 -4.40
N ALA A 16 -21.66 22.26 -5.16
CA ALA A 16 -20.66 23.28 -5.35
C ALA A 16 -20.09 23.26 -6.78
N GLY A 17 -19.49 24.39 -7.19
CA GLY A 17 -18.72 24.47 -8.42
C GLY A 17 -19.49 24.22 -9.72
N GLY A 18 -20.81 24.48 -9.74
CA GLY A 18 -21.66 24.25 -10.91
C GLY A 18 -22.35 22.89 -10.94
N ALA A 19 -22.22 22.07 -9.88
CA ALA A 19 -23.12 20.95 -9.68
C ALA A 19 -24.52 21.44 -9.27
N HIS A 20 -25.57 20.67 -9.61
CA HIS A 20 -26.96 21.01 -9.29
C HIS A 20 -27.86 19.76 -9.27
N PRO A 21 -29.09 19.83 -8.71
CA PRO A 21 -30.07 18.74 -8.84
C PRO A 21 -30.37 18.40 -10.31
N GLY A 22 -30.56 17.13 -10.60
CA GLY A 22 -30.97 16.61 -11.91
C GLY A 22 -32.48 16.69 -12.14
N ALA A 23 -32.98 15.93 -13.12
CA ALA A 23 -34.40 15.96 -13.47
C ALA A 23 -35.24 15.13 -12.49
N GLY A 24 -34.68 14.05 -11.96
CA GLY A 24 -35.25 13.26 -10.87
C GLY A 24 -34.81 13.71 -9.47
N GLU A 25 -35.58 13.32 -8.46
CA GLU A 25 -35.31 13.62 -7.03
C GLU A 25 -33.96 13.07 -6.54
N ASP A 26 -33.55 11.90 -7.06
CA ASP A 26 -32.28 11.22 -6.76
C ASP A 26 -31.22 11.41 -7.86
N GLU A 27 -31.35 12.45 -8.68
CA GLU A 27 -30.41 12.76 -9.74
C GLU A 27 -29.58 13.99 -9.40
N HIS A 28 -28.29 13.94 -9.71
CA HIS A 28 -27.36 15.03 -9.45
C HIS A 28 -26.46 15.22 -10.68
N VAL A 29 -26.38 16.45 -11.19
CA VAL A 29 -25.50 16.78 -12.31
C VAL A 29 -24.22 17.36 -11.77
N VAL A 30 -23.08 16.80 -12.18
CA VAL A 30 -21.74 17.29 -11.85
C VAL A 30 -21.12 17.90 -13.10
N GLY A 31 -20.98 19.23 -13.11
CA GLY A 31 -20.39 20.00 -14.22
C GLY A 31 -18.87 19.81 -14.39
N THR A 32 -18.31 20.42 -15.43
CA THR A 32 -16.91 20.30 -15.88
C THR A 32 -16.02 21.39 -15.29
N LYS A 33 -15.67 21.26 -14.00
CA LYS A 33 -14.79 22.24 -13.34
C LYS A 33 -13.66 21.59 -12.56
N ASN A 34 -12.96 20.63 -13.15
CA ASN A 34 -11.67 20.05 -12.74
C ASN A 34 -11.36 20.26 -11.24
N ARG A 35 -12.02 19.48 -10.38
CA ARG A 35 -12.01 19.48 -8.90
C ARG A 35 -13.05 20.31 -8.16
N TRP A 36 -13.56 21.40 -8.72
CA TRP A 36 -14.44 22.33 -7.98
C TRP A 36 -15.90 21.91 -8.02
N SER A 37 -16.33 21.31 -9.12
CA SER A 37 -17.70 20.82 -9.29
C SER A 37 -17.90 19.52 -8.52
N ARG A 38 -18.84 19.51 -7.57
CA ARG A 38 -19.13 18.34 -6.72
C ARG A 38 -20.53 18.35 -6.14
N VAL A 39 -21.06 17.14 -5.91
CA VAL A 39 -22.20 16.87 -5.04
C VAL A 39 -21.70 16.22 -3.74
N VAL A 40 -22.28 16.60 -2.60
CA VAL A 40 -21.97 16.05 -1.28
C VAL A 40 -23.24 15.47 -0.66
N LEU A 41 -23.15 14.21 -0.26
CA LEU A 41 -24.23 13.41 0.32
C LEU A 41 -23.83 12.96 1.72
N ALA A 42 -24.62 13.28 2.74
CA ALA A 42 -24.29 12.92 4.12
C ALA A 42 -25.15 11.76 4.61
N TYR A 43 -24.50 10.75 5.17
CA TYR A 43 -25.14 9.57 5.76
C TYR A 43 -24.83 9.51 7.26
N GLY A 44 -25.81 9.15 8.08
CA GLY A 44 -25.67 9.06 9.53
C GLY A 44 -26.11 7.71 10.09
N ASP A 45 -26.04 7.60 11.42
CA ASP A 45 -26.42 6.41 12.19
C ASP A 45 -25.69 5.13 11.74
N LEU A 46 -24.41 5.29 11.39
CA LEU A 46 -23.54 4.20 10.97
C LEU A 46 -22.85 3.59 12.18
N VAL A 47 -22.64 2.27 12.11
CA VAL A 47 -21.94 1.53 13.16
C VAL A 47 -20.43 1.68 12.96
N PRO A 48 -19.67 2.13 13.97
CA PRO A 48 -18.22 2.16 13.91
C PRO A 48 -17.61 0.78 13.67
N ASP A 49 -16.45 0.75 13.01
CA ASP A 49 -15.72 -0.47 12.61
C ASP A 49 -16.55 -1.41 11.72
N GLY A 50 -17.47 -0.86 10.93
CA GLY A 50 -18.31 -1.59 9.99
C GLY A 50 -17.92 -1.33 8.52
N TRP A 51 -18.00 -2.38 7.69
CA TRP A 51 -17.84 -2.25 6.24
C TRP A 51 -19.06 -1.59 5.59
N CYS A 52 -18.81 -0.50 4.89
CA CYS A 52 -19.78 0.27 4.13
C CYS A 52 -19.59 0.03 2.63
N GLU A 53 -20.69 0.10 1.88
CA GLU A 53 -20.72 0.10 0.42
C GLU A 53 -21.56 1.29 -0.06
N VAL A 54 -20.90 2.20 -0.80
CA VAL A 54 -21.55 3.25 -1.56
C VAL A 54 -21.84 2.73 -2.96
N ARG A 55 -23.07 2.91 -3.44
CA ARG A 55 -23.50 2.54 -4.79
C ARG A 55 -24.26 3.68 -5.46
N PHE A 56 -24.02 3.90 -6.75
CA PHE A 56 -24.79 4.85 -7.55
C PHE A 56 -24.62 4.57 -9.04
N GLY A 57 -25.61 4.96 -9.85
CA GLY A 57 -25.46 4.99 -11.30
C GLY A 57 -24.72 6.26 -11.72
N ILE A 58 -23.78 6.14 -12.65
CA ILE A 58 -23.17 7.27 -13.36
C ILE A 58 -23.61 7.22 -14.81
N ALA A 59 -24.02 8.35 -15.39
CA ALA A 59 -24.35 8.49 -16.80
C ALA A 59 -23.53 9.63 -17.42
N TRP A 60 -22.94 9.35 -18.58
CA TRP A 60 -22.04 10.26 -19.28
C TRP A 60 -22.76 10.95 -20.44
N ASP A 61 -22.33 12.16 -20.74
CA ASP A 61 -22.69 12.86 -21.97
C ASP A 61 -22.18 12.07 -23.20
N ALA A 62 -22.93 12.11 -24.30
CA ALA A 62 -22.58 11.42 -25.52
C ALA A 62 -21.31 11.99 -26.19
N ASP A 63 -20.99 13.27 -25.93
CA ASP A 63 -19.85 13.99 -26.49
C ASP A 63 -18.63 13.99 -25.54
N GLU A 64 -18.60 13.11 -24.53
CA GLU A 64 -17.47 12.99 -23.61
C GLU A 64 -16.22 12.44 -24.32
N THR A 65 -15.11 13.19 -24.24
CA THR A 65 -13.86 12.86 -24.96
C THR A 65 -12.79 12.25 -24.07
N ALA A 66 -12.87 12.39 -22.74
CA ALA A 66 -11.97 11.77 -21.77
C ALA A 66 -12.40 10.32 -21.41
N ALA A 67 -12.92 9.57 -22.38
CA ALA A 67 -13.43 8.22 -22.17
C ALA A 67 -12.39 7.26 -21.58
N ALA A 68 -11.11 7.45 -21.91
CA ALA A 68 -9.99 6.63 -21.46
C ALA A 68 -9.18 7.28 -20.32
N ALA A 69 -9.74 8.24 -19.57
CA ALA A 69 -9.12 8.73 -18.35
C ALA A 69 -9.27 7.70 -17.20
N PRO A 70 -8.17 7.22 -16.58
CA PRO A 70 -8.27 6.31 -15.43
C PRO A 70 -8.76 7.02 -14.16
N ASP A 71 -8.65 8.35 -14.12
CA ASP A 71 -9.06 9.27 -13.06
C ASP A 71 -10.13 10.24 -13.59
N PHE A 72 -11.24 9.73 -14.14
CA PHE A 72 -12.30 10.57 -14.72
C PHE A 72 -13.01 11.45 -13.68
N ALA A 73 -13.38 10.85 -12.55
CA ALA A 73 -14.03 11.49 -11.41
C ALA A 73 -13.47 10.94 -10.09
N LEU A 74 -13.75 11.61 -8.97
CA LEU A 74 -13.33 11.19 -7.63
C LEU A 74 -14.54 10.96 -6.72
N VAL A 75 -14.56 9.82 -6.02
CA VAL A 75 -15.41 9.64 -4.83
C VAL A 75 -14.56 9.95 -3.61
N GLY A 76 -14.85 11.08 -2.95
CA GLY A 76 -14.26 11.46 -1.68
C GLY A 76 -15.12 10.98 -0.51
N ILE A 77 -14.49 10.52 0.57
CA ILE A 77 -15.15 10.11 1.81
C ILE A 77 -14.50 10.84 2.98
N ASP A 78 -15.34 11.57 3.72
CA ASP A 78 -14.98 12.23 4.98
C ASP A 78 -15.66 11.50 6.15
N PRO A 79 -14.91 10.73 6.96
CA PRO A 79 -15.46 10.05 8.13
C PRO A 79 -15.75 11.07 9.22
N GLN A 80 -16.96 11.02 9.78
CA GLN A 80 -17.47 12.00 10.72
C GLN A 80 -17.94 11.36 12.02
N ALA A 81 -17.78 12.07 13.13
CA ALA A 81 -18.41 11.70 14.39
C ALA A 81 -19.93 11.93 14.36
N GLN A 82 -20.64 11.50 15.42
CA GLN A 82 -22.11 11.62 15.52
C GLN A 82 -22.62 13.05 15.31
N ASP A 83 -21.86 14.06 15.72
CA ASP A 83 -22.21 15.48 15.54
C ASP A 83 -21.88 16.04 14.15
N GLY A 84 -21.24 15.26 13.27
CA GLY A 84 -20.91 15.65 11.91
C GLY A 84 -19.52 16.30 11.75
N SER A 85 -18.70 16.39 12.80
CA SER A 85 -17.33 16.88 12.66
C SER A 85 -16.44 15.84 11.97
N SER A 86 -15.60 16.27 11.03
CA SER A 86 -14.61 15.41 10.34
C SER A 86 -13.59 14.80 11.31
N LEU A 87 -13.20 13.57 11.04
CA LEU A 87 -12.17 12.84 11.77
C LEU A 87 -10.95 12.66 10.85
N ASP A 88 -9.80 13.14 11.29
CA ASP A 88 -8.54 13.06 10.56
C ASP A 88 -7.86 11.72 10.83
N LEU A 89 -8.34 10.72 10.10
CA LEU A 89 -7.82 9.36 10.21
C LEU A 89 -6.60 9.22 9.30
N ASP A 90 -5.56 8.55 9.79
CA ASP A 90 -4.38 8.26 8.98
C ASP A 90 -4.69 7.33 7.79
N GLN A 91 -5.70 6.48 7.93
CA GLN A 91 -6.12 5.51 6.94
C GLN A 91 -7.62 5.18 7.07
N MET A 92 -8.25 4.93 5.93
CA MET A 92 -9.54 4.26 5.86
C MET A 92 -9.43 3.02 4.95
N PRO A 93 -9.52 1.79 5.49
CA PRO A 93 -9.35 0.58 4.69
C PRO A 93 -10.31 0.55 3.49
N GLY A 94 -9.74 0.27 2.31
CA GLY A 94 -10.44 0.28 1.03
C GLY A 94 -10.30 1.56 0.21
N LEU A 95 -9.78 2.65 0.80
CA LEU A 95 -9.56 3.92 0.13
C LEU A 95 -8.12 4.42 0.26
N ASP A 96 -7.75 5.35 -0.60
CA ASP A 96 -6.48 6.06 -0.56
C ASP A 96 -6.65 7.42 0.13
N ARG A 97 -5.59 7.96 0.72
CA ARG A 97 -5.57 9.36 1.20
C ARG A 97 -5.52 10.29 -0.02
N THR A 98 -6.30 11.36 -0.03
CA THR A 98 -6.31 12.32 -1.14
C THR A 98 -6.07 13.74 -0.65
N GLN A 99 -5.70 14.65 -1.56
CA GLN A 99 -5.43 16.05 -1.20
C GLN A 99 -6.72 16.88 -0.99
N LEU A 100 -7.83 16.49 -1.62
CA LEU A 100 -9.04 17.32 -1.69
C LEU A 100 -10.14 16.87 -0.75
N ASP A 101 -10.25 15.57 -0.56
CA ASP A 101 -11.14 14.89 0.37
C ASP A 101 -10.26 13.99 1.25
N PRO A 102 -10.54 13.78 2.55
CA PRO A 102 -9.61 13.08 3.45
C PRO A 102 -9.19 11.71 2.91
N HIS A 103 -10.17 10.94 2.40
CA HIS A 103 -9.94 9.69 1.71
C HIS A 103 -10.78 9.63 0.42
N GLY A 104 -10.42 8.75 -0.51
CA GLY A 104 -11.20 8.59 -1.73
C GLY A 104 -10.69 7.50 -2.66
N THR A 105 -11.40 7.37 -3.78
CA THR A 105 -11.03 6.47 -4.88
C THR A 105 -11.45 7.05 -6.22
N TRP A 106 -10.67 6.76 -7.26
CA TRP A 106 -10.89 7.25 -8.60
C TRP A 106 -11.93 6.41 -9.35
N ILE A 107 -12.80 7.09 -10.10
CA ILE A 107 -13.70 6.47 -11.06
C ILE A 107 -13.05 6.63 -12.43
N ALA A 108 -12.86 5.53 -13.14
CA ALA A 108 -12.38 5.56 -14.51
C ALA A 108 -13.47 6.00 -15.50
N GLY A 109 -13.04 6.51 -16.65
CA GLY A 109 -13.93 6.99 -17.71
C GLY A 109 -14.68 5.84 -18.42
N PRO A 110 -15.67 6.17 -19.27
CA PRO A 110 -16.57 5.19 -19.89
C PRO A 110 -15.90 3.98 -20.56
N ALA A 111 -14.70 4.14 -21.14
CA ALA A 111 -13.98 3.06 -21.83
C ALA A 111 -13.56 1.90 -20.89
N TYR A 112 -13.51 2.16 -19.59
CA TYR A 112 -13.13 1.21 -18.55
C TYR A 112 -14.31 0.43 -17.94
N HIS A 113 -15.55 0.82 -18.23
CA HIS A 113 -16.73 0.17 -17.66
C HIS A 113 -17.27 -0.95 -18.56
N PRO A 114 -17.76 -2.07 -18.01
CA PRO A 114 -18.37 -3.16 -18.79
C PRO A 114 -19.61 -2.69 -19.59
N GLY A 115 -19.74 -3.11 -20.85
CA GLY A 115 -20.74 -2.65 -21.82
C GLY A 115 -20.47 -3.19 -23.23
N GLU A 116 -21.52 -3.54 -23.98
CA GLU A 116 -21.41 -4.04 -25.37
C GLU A 116 -21.13 -2.91 -26.38
N ALA A 117 -21.46 -1.67 -26.03
CA ALA A 117 -21.19 -0.49 -26.85
C ALA A 117 -19.73 -0.04 -26.71
N ALA A 118 -19.20 0.57 -27.78
CA ALA A 118 -17.85 1.14 -27.80
C ALA A 118 -17.61 2.17 -26.67
N ALA A 119 -18.66 2.89 -26.25
CA ALA A 119 -18.69 3.70 -25.05
C ALA A 119 -20.03 3.48 -24.30
N PRO A 120 -20.05 2.81 -23.14
CA PRO A 120 -21.27 2.72 -22.33
C PRO A 120 -21.70 4.13 -21.93
N ARG A 121 -22.99 4.43 -22.03
CA ARG A 121 -23.54 5.73 -21.63
C ARG A 121 -23.86 5.82 -20.15
N ALA A 122 -23.87 4.69 -19.46
CA ALA A 122 -24.02 4.63 -18.02
C ALA A 122 -23.34 3.38 -17.45
N ALA A 123 -22.98 3.45 -16.17
CA ALA A 123 -22.49 2.31 -15.41
C ALA A 123 -22.94 2.40 -13.95
N LEU A 124 -22.85 1.28 -13.24
CA LEU A 124 -23.04 1.23 -11.80
C LEU A 124 -21.67 1.30 -11.12
N VAL A 125 -21.49 2.29 -10.26
CA VAL A 125 -20.29 2.45 -9.43
C VAL A 125 -20.57 1.84 -8.07
N ARG A 126 -19.59 1.09 -7.55
CA ARG A 126 -19.59 0.57 -6.18
C ARG A 126 -18.24 0.83 -5.54
N VAL A 127 -18.26 1.34 -4.31
CA VAL A 127 -17.07 1.61 -3.52
C VAL A 127 -17.29 1.04 -2.13
N ALA A 128 -16.42 0.12 -1.71
CA ALA A 128 -16.45 -0.44 -0.37
C ALA A 128 -15.30 0.14 0.47
N PHE A 129 -15.58 0.40 1.74
CA PHE A 129 -14.59 0.87 2.71
C PHE A 129 -15.02 0.51 4.13
N MET A 130 -14.06 0.39 5.04
CA MET A 130 -14.36 0.22 6.46
C MET A 130 -14.45 1.59 7.13
N LEU A 131 -15.54 1.85 7.86
CA LEU A 131 -15.71 3.08 8.64
C LEU A 131 -15.04 2.93 10.01
N PRO A 132 -13.87 3.55 10.29
CA PRO A 132 -13.13 3.29 11.52
C PRO A 132 -13.75 4.01 12.71
N ALA A 133 -13.76 3.36 13.88
CA ALA A 133 -14.18 4.02 15.11
C ALA A 133 -13.30 5.24 15.41
N PRO A 134 -13.88 6.34 15.95
CA PRO A 134 -15.26 6.48 16.44
C PRO A 134 -16.25 7.08 15.42
N ALA A 135 -15.97 7.00 14.12
CA ALA A 135 -16.85 7.55 13.10
C ALA A 135 -18.22 6.86 13.10
N ALA A 136 -19.29 7.66 13.04
CA ALA A 136 -20.68 7.21 13.03
C ALA A 136 -21.50 7.86 11.89
N ARG A 137 -20.84 8.73 11.12
CA ARG A 137 -21.40 9.43 9.96
C ARG A 137 -20.34 9.47 8.87
N VAL A 138 -20.77 9.67 7.62
CA VAL A 138 -19.85 9.97 6.51
C VAL A 138 -20.44 11.05 5.62
N ALA A 139 -19.58 11.91 5.08
CA ALA A 139 -19.90 12.71 3.92
C ALA A 139 -19.24 12.09 2.68
N VAL A 140 -20.06 11.77 1.68
CA VAL A 140 -19.65 11.23 0.38
C VAL A 140 -19.68 12.36 -0.63
N THR A 141 -18.51 12.68 -1.19
CA THR A 141 -18.35 13.66 -2.26
C THR A 141 -18.20 12.93 -3.59
N ILE A 142 -18.97 13.31 -4.62
CA ILE A 142 -18.72 12.87 -6.01
C ILE A 142 -18.32 14.12 -6.81
N ARG A 143 -17.10 14.09 -7.37
CA ARG A 143 -16.40 15.28 -7.87
C ARG A 143 -15.89 15.10 -9.30
N SER A 144 -15.97 16.16 -10.08
CA SER A 144 -15.35 16.30 -11.40
C SER A 144 -13.82 16.32 -11.33
N TRP A 145 -13.14 15.62 -12.24
CA TRP A 145 -11.67 15.66 -12.34
C TRP A 145 -11.16 15.90 -13.76
N ARG A 146 -11.21 14.90 -14.65
CA ARG A 146 -10.78 15.00 -16.06
C ARG A 146 -11.92 14.95 -17.06
N ASN A 147 -13.16 14.84 -16.61
CA ASN A 147 -14.33 14.86 -17.46
C ASN A 147 -14.38 16.14 -18.31
N THR A 148 -14.62 16.02 -19.62
CA THR A 148 -14.75 17.17 -20.52
C THR A 148 -16.20 17.59 -20.71
N ARG A 149 -17.17 16.75 -20.31
CA ARG A 149 -18.60 17.03 -20.27
C ARG A 149 -19.19 16.76 -18.87
N PRO A 150 -20.35 17.37 -18.53
CA PRO A 150 -21.05 17.04 -17.30
C PRO A 150 -21.44 15.56 -17.27
N PHE A 151 -21.54 14.99 -16.08
CA PHE A 151 -22.08 13.64 -15.89
C PHE A 151 -23.19 13.67 -14.83
N VAL A 152 -24.09 12.68 -14.90
CA VAL A 152 -25.23 12.54 -14.00
C VAL A 152 -24.97 11.39 -13.03
N VAL A 153 -25.13 11.65 -11.74
CA VAL A 153 -25.17 10.66 -10.67
C VAL A 153 -26.63 10.35 -10.37
N THR A 154 -26.98 9.08 -10.25
CA THR A 154 -28.36 8.63 -10.03
C THR A 154 -28.44 7.63 -8.88
N ARG A 155 -29.48 7.75 -8.04
CA ARG A 155 -29.81 6.84 -6.93
C ARG A 155 -28.61 6.52 -6.02
N PRO A 156 -27.91 7.52 -5.49
CA PRO A 156 -26.81 7.26 -4.57
C PRO A 156 -27.33 6.67 -3.27
N GLN A 157 -26.73 5.57 -2.84
CA GLN A 157 -27.12 4.82 -1.66
C GLN A 157 -25.90 4.34 -0.91
N LEU A 158 -25.99 4.32 0.43
CA LEU A 158 -25.00 3.73 1.31
C LEU A 158 -25.63 2.58 2.08
N SER A 159 -24.96 1.43 2.06
CA SER A 159 -25.34 0.26 2.86
C SER A 159 -24.19 -0.14 3.77
N GLN A 160 -24.49 -0.75 4.91
CA GLN A 160 -23.49 -1.22 5.85
C GLN A 160 -23.76 -2.69 6.20
N ALA A 161 -22.72 -3.52 6.16
CA ALA A 161 -22.82 -4.92 6.58
C ALA A 161 -23.03 -5.01 8.11
N ARG A 162 -23.86 -5.96 8.57
CA ARG A 162 -24.02 -6.19 10.00
C ARG A 162 -22.77 -6.87 10.60
N ARG A 163 -22.32 -6.35 11.74
CA ARG A 163 -21.09 -6.75 12.45
C ARG A 163 -21.02 -8.25 12.77
N ASP A 164 -22.15 -8.88 13.05
CA ASP A 164 -22.22 -10.30 13.47
C ASP A 164 -21.88 -11.31 12.37
N ALA A 165 -21.71 -10.85 11.11
CA ALA A 165 -21.46 -11.71 9.95
C ALA A 165 -20.03 -11.63 9.40
N LEU A 166 -19.14 -10.82 9.98
CA LEU A 166 -17.79 -10.57 9.47
C LEU A 166 -16.73 -10.68 10.58
N ALA A 167 -15.50 -10.95 10.16
CA ALA A 167 -14.32 -11.06 11.02
C ALA A 167 -14.09 -9.79 11.87
N PRO A 168 -13.31 -9.89 12.97
CA PRO A 168 -12.96 -8.73 13.78
C PRO A 168 -12.25 -7.69 12.90
N PRO A 169 -12.55 -6.38 13.11
CA PRO A 169 -11.97 -5.33 12.28
C PRO A 169 -10.45 -5.40 12.30
N PRO A 170 -9.75 -5.01 11.23
CA PRO A 170 -8.31 -4.88 11.21
C PRO A 170 -7.86 -4.10 12.44
N SER A 171 -6.85 -4.64 13.13
CA SER A 171 -6.37 -4.09 14.39
C SER A 171 -5.84 -2.67 14.21
N ARG A 172 -6.70 -1.67 14.46
CA ARG A 172 -6.28 -0.29 14.63
C ARG A 172 -5.88 -0.08 16.08
N ARG A 173 -4.70 0.50 16.29
CA ARG A 173 -4.30 0.96 17.61
C ARG A 173 -5.16 2.17 17.98
N ARG A 174 -6.13 1.98 18.87
CA ARG A 174 -6.86 3.09 19.48
C ARG A 174 -6.05 3.64 20.65
N ARG A 175 -5.69 4.92 20.62
CA ARG A 175 -5.00 5.58 21.73
C ARG A 175 -6.03 6.19 22.68
N ARG A 176 -6.66 5.33 23.48
CA ARG A 176 -7.50 5.79 24.59
C ARG A 176 -6.64 6.51 25.62
N LEU A 177 -7.06 7.72 25.97
CA LEU A 177 -6.40 8.53 26.98
C LEU A 177 -7.04 8.23 28.34
N GLY A 178 -6.20 7.94 29.32
CA GLY A 178 -6.57 7.86 30.72
C GLY A 178 -5.95 9.03 31.49
N PRO A 179 -6.01 9.00 32.83
CA PRO A 179 -5.34 9.99 33.67
C PRO A 179 -3.81 9.93 33.52
N GLU A 180 -3.27 8.74 33.20
CA GLU A 180 -1.86 8.58 32.88
C GLU A 180 -1.57 9.05 31.44
N PRO A 181 -0.61 9.97 31.26
CA PRO A 181 -0.30 10.54 29.95
C PRO A 181 0.38 9.55 28.99
N VAL A 182 -0.03 9.63 27.73
CA VAL A 182 0.69 9.03 26.59
C VAL A 182 1.74 10.03 26.11
N TRP A 183 3.01 9.72 26.34
CA TRP A 183 4.13 10.63 26.05
C TRP A 183 4.66 10.52 24.62
N PHE A 184 4.97 11.67 24.04
CA PHE A 184 5.70 11.85 22.79
C PHE A 184 6.92 12.73 23.05
N ASP A 185 8.11 12.24 22.69
CA ASP A 185 9.36 12.94 22.89
C ASP A 185 9.85 13.56 21.58
N HIS A 186 10.21 14.83 21.64
CA HIS A 186 10.71 15.59 20.49
C HIS A 186 12.03 16.28 20.83
N VAL A 187 12.98 16.17 19.92
CA VAL A 187 14.21 16.98 19.94
C VAL A 187 13.91 18.31 19.27
N LEU A 188 14.36 19.40 19.88
CA LEU A 188 14.05 20.77 19.47
C LEU A 188 15.17 21.34 18.60
N VAL A 189 14.79 22.28 17.74
CA VAL A 189 15.75 23.17 17.09
C VAL A 189 16.02 24.32 18.06
N PRO A 190 17.30 24.66 18.36
CA PRO A 190 17.62 25.67 19.36
C PRO A 190 16.91 27.01 19.11
N GLY A 191 16.16 27.48 20.12
CA GLY A 191 15.45 28.76 20.08
C GLY A 191 14.26 28.82 19.10
N ARG A 192 13.85 27.70 18.50
CA ARG A 192 12.77 27.67 17.50
C ARG A 192 11.54 26.93 18.01
N PRO A 193 10.32 27.40 17.71
CA PRO A 193 9.10 26.73 18.12
C PRO A 193 8.95 25.35 17.47
N LEU A 194 8.32 24.44 18.20
CA LEU A 194 7.81 23.18 17.66
C LEU A 194 6.29 23.28 17.55
N VAL A 195 5.75 22.90 16.39
CA VAL A 195 4.30 22.87 16.16
C VAL A 195 3.83 21.42 16.17
N LEU A 196 2.91 21.09 17.07
CA LEU A 196 2.22 19.80 17.07
C LEU A 196 0.75 19.98 16.67
N ARG A 197 0.31 19.22 15.68
CA ARG A 197 -1.10 19.21 15.25
C ARG A 197 -1.68 17.82 15.42
N GLY A 198 -2.88 17.75 15.96
CA GLY A 198 -3.55 16.47 16.15
C GLY A 198 -5.02 16.64 16.44
N GLN A 199 -5.69 15.54 16.74
CA GLN A 199 -7.12 15.54 17.00
C GLN A 199 -7.48 14.72 18.24
N ILE A 200 -8.22 15.33 19.16
CA ILE A 200 -8.85 14.63 20.28
C ILE A 200 -10.31 14.37 19.96
N PHE A 201 -10.75 13.14 20.24
CA PHE A 201 -12.15 12.76 20.24
C PHE A 201 -12.62 12.48 21.67
N ALA A 202 -13.71 13.12 22.08
CA ALA A 202 -14.44 12.78 23.29
C ALA A 202 -15.91 12.51 22.95
N ALA A 203 -16.45 11.38 23.42
CA ALA A 203 -17.85 11.04 23.19
C ALA A 203 -18.84 12.05 23.79
N THR A 204 -18.42 12.72 24.87
CA THR A 204 -19.15 13.84 25.47
C THR A 204 -18.21 15.04 25.48
N PRO A 205 -18.38 15.99 24.56
CA PRO A 205 -17.57 17.20 24.51
C PRO A 205 -17.65 17.98 25.83
N GLY A 206 -16.53 18.54 26.26
CA GLY A 206 -16.43 19.37 27.45
C GLY A 206 -15.19 20.26 27.41
N GLU A 207 -15.19 21.34 28.19
CA GLU A 207 -14.04 22.26 28.28
C GLU A 207 -12.81 21.55 28.88
N HIS A 208 -12.99 20.57 29.77
CA HIS A 208 -11.92 19.83 30.44
C HIS A 208 -11.98 18.32 30.13
N ALA A 209 -11.94 17.94 28.86
CA ALA A 209 -11.97 16.52 28.48
C ALA A 209 -10.56 15.91 28.34
N ALA A 210 -9.59 16.68 27.83
CA ALA A 210 -8.21 16.24 27.67
C ALA A 210 -7.24 17.40 27.89
N HIS A 211 -6.00 17.08 28.25
CA HIS A 211 -4.92 18.05 28.35
C HIS A 211 -3.61 17.47 27.81
N ALA A 212 -2.68 18.36 27.44
CA ALA A 212 -1.32 18.04 27.06
C ALA A 212 -0.35 18.54 28.14
N ARG A 213 0.29 17.62 28.87
CA ARG A 213 1.35 17.92 29.83
C ARG A 213 2.64 18.22 29.08
N ILE A 214 3.31 19.31 29.41
CA ILE A 214 4.52 19.77 28.74
C ILE A 214 5.69 19.67 29.70
N LEU A 215 6.79 19.08 29.24
CA LEU A 215 8.03 18.98 30.00
C LEU A 215 9.23 19.29 29.11
N TYR A 216 9.89 20.41 29.37
CA TYR A 216 11.15 20.74 28.70
C TYR A 216 12.34 20.16 29.45
N ARG A 217 13.35 19.72 28.69
CA ARG A 217 14.62 19.24 29.23
C ARG A 217 15.79 19.90 28.51
N ASP A 218 16.84 20.14 29.26
CA ASP A 218 18.13 20.57 28.71
C ASP A 218 18.82 19.43 27.93
N ALA A 219 20.00 19.72 27.37
CA ALA A 219 20.80 18.74 26.65
C ALA A 219 21.28 17.56 27.53
N GLY A 220 21.39 17.76 28.84
CA GLY A 220 21.74 16.74 29.83
C GLY A 220 20.55 15.88 30.27
N GLY A 221 19.32 16.22 29.85
CA GLY A 221 18.10 15.54 30.24
C GLY A 221 17.47 16.07 31.54
N THR A 222 18.03 17.12 32.14
CA THR A 222 17.51 17.76 33.35
C THR A 222 16.21 18.49 33.03
N PRO A 223 15.13 18.27 33.79
CA PRO A 223 13.90 19.06 33.67
C PRO A 223 14.16 20.55 33.87
N ILE A 224 13.67 21.38 32.95
CA ILE A 224 13.66 22.84 33.10
C ILE A 224 12.37 23.22 33.84
N PRO A 225 12.40 23.95 34.97
CA PRO A 225 11.19 24.25 35.73
C PRO A 225 10.25 25.22 34.96
N PRO A 226 8.92 25.06 35.09
CA PRO A 226 7.95 26.02 34.54
C PRO A 226 7.93 27.33 35.35
N PRO A 227 7.30 28.42 34.87
CA PRO A 227 6.31 28.50 33.80
C PRO A 227 6.91 28.48 32.38
N TYR A 228 6.23 27.79 31.47
CA TYR A 228 6.52 27.87 30.04
C TYR A 228 5.50 28.80 29.35
N PRO A 229 5.90 29.53 28.30
CA PRO A 229 4.98 30.36 27.54
C PRO A 229 3.75 29.55 27.06
N GLY A 230 2.55 30.11 27.24
CA GLY A 230 1.30 29.47 26.79
C GLY A 230 0.82 28.27 27.62
N THR A 231 1.44 27.97 28.78
CA THR A 231 1.04 26.85 29.66
C THR A 231 0.45 27.32 30.99
N ILE A 232 -0.40 26.47 31.58
CA ILE A 232 -0.92 26.60 32.95
C ILE A 232 -0.12 25.67 33.85
N VAL A 233 0.20 26.08 35.09
CA VAL A 233 0.96 25.26 36.05
C VAL A 233 0.09 24.92 37.26
N LEU A 234 -0.07 23.63 37.55
CA LEU A 234 -0.73 23.14 38.77
C LEU A 234 0.22 22.23 39.56
N PRO A 235 0.24 22.30 40.92
CA PRO A 235 1.18 21.52 41.73
C PRO A 235 1.16 20.00 41.50
N ALA A 236 -0.02 19.42 41.22
CA ALA A 236 -0.17 17.99 41.00
C ALA A 236 0.13 17.53 39.56
N LEU A 237 0.01 18.42 38.58
CA LEU A 237 0.08 18.08 37.14
C LEU A 237 1.35 18.59 36.44
N GLY A 238 1.96 19.66 36.96
CA GLY A 238 3.03 20.40 36.29
C GLY A 238 2.47 21.41 35.29
N ALA A 239 3.26 21.73 34.25
CA ALA A 239 2.83 22.59 33.15
C ALA A 239 1.99 21.82 32.13
N PHE A 240 0.86 22.38 31.71
CA PHE A 240 -0.02 21.76 30.72
C PHE A 240 -0.76 22.81 29.87
N VAL A 241 -1.33 22.33 28.76
CA VAL A 241 -2.28 23.06 27.91
C VAL A 241 -3.58 22.26 27.89
N ASP A 242 -4.71 22.93 28.14
CA ASP A 242 -6.02 22.30 28.04
C ASP A 242 -6.42 22.14 26.58
N LEU A 243 -6.97 20.98 26.20
CA LEU A 243 -7.30 20.66 24.81
C LEU A 243 -8.81 20.71 24.60
N PRO A 244 -9.31 21.62 23.74
CA PRO A 244 -10.74 21.70 23.49
C PRO A 244 -11.24 20.45 22.77
N THR A 245 -12.41 19.96 23.19
CA THR A 245 -13.08 18.82 22.53
C THR A 245 -14.40 19.18 21.86
N GLN A 246 -14.72 20.49 21.80
CA GLN A 246 -15.95 21.00 21.20
C GLN A 246 -15.99 20.82 19.66
N GLN A 247 -17.20 20.83 19.10
CA GLN A 247 -17.53 20.50 17.71
C GLN A 247 -16.66 21.18 16.63
N GLN A 248 -16.32 22.46 16.78
CA GLN A 248 -15.54 23.22 15.79
C GLN A 248 -14.02 23.14 16.01
N ALA A 249 -13.56 22.59 17.15
CA ALA A 249 -12.17 22.71 17.62
C ALA A 249 -11.52 21.37 18.03
N ARG A 250 -11.98 20.23 17.49
CA ARG A 250 -11.40 18.91 17.81
C ARG A 250 -9.94 18.78 17.39
N ARG A 251 -9.54 19.56 16.38
CA ARG A 251 -8.13 19.69 15.98
C ARG A 251 -7.46 20.70 16.90
N PHE A 252 -6.37 20.30 17.51
CA PHE A 252 -5.52 21.20 18.28
C PHE A 252 -4.27 21.55 17.45
N THR A 253 -3.74 22.74 17.71
CA THR A 253 -2.39 23.14 17.33
C THR A 253 -1.70 23.60 18.60
N LEU A 254 -0.60 22.95 18.96
CA LEU A 254 0.24 23.35 20.08
C LEU A 254 1.48 24.03 19.51
N ASP A 255 1.56 25.34 19.69
CA ASP A 255 2.73 26.14 19.36
C ASP A 255 3.66 26.19 20.58
N LEU A 256 4.59 25.23 20.63
CA LEU A 256 5.44 24.99 21.78
C LEU A 256 6.71 25.85 21.69
N MET A 257 6.71 26.98 22.40
CA MET A 257 7.86 27.88 22.49
C MET A 257 8.88 27.37 23.54
N PRO A 258 10.10 26.95 23.13
CA PRO A 258 11.09 26.49 24.08
C PRO A 258 11.58 27.60 25.02
N PRO A 259 11.72 27.35 26.33
CA PRO A 259 12.51 28.21 27.21
C PRO A 259 14.00 28.16 26.83
N PRO A 260 14.83 29.12 27.30
CA PRO A 260 16.28 29.06 27.13
C PRO A 260 16.86 27.70 27.54
N ASP A 261 17.89 27.24 26.81
CA ASP A 261 18.60 25.99 27.02
C ASP A 261 17.79 24.69 26.82
N ALA A 262 16.51 24.78 26.44
CA ALA A 262 15.71 23.61 26.11
C ALA A 262 16.23 22.92 24.84
N ALA A 263 16.57 21.64 24.96
CA ALA A 263 16.99 20.80 23.84
C ALA A 263 15.93 19.76 23.46
N ARG A 264 15.00 19.45 24.38
CA ARG A 264 13.95 18.45 24.18
C ARG A 264 12.65 18.89 24.84
N VAL A 265 11.53 18.41 24.28
CA VAL A 265 10.21 18.51 24.89
C VAL A 265 9.54 17.14 24.90
N SER A 266 8.97 16.77 26.04
CA SER A 266 8.06 15.64 26.18
C SER A 266 6.64 16.20 26.27
N VAL A 267 5.73 15.69 25.44
CA VAL A 267 4.31 16.07 25.41
C VAL A 267 3.46 14.87 25.75
N GLY A 268 2.76 14.94 26.89
CA GLY A 268 1.97 13.85 27.44
C GLY A 268 0.48 14.12 27.32
N PHE A 269 -0.22 13.40 26.45
CA PHE A 269 -1.67 13.54 26.28
C PHE A 269 -2.42 12.68 27.29
N ALA A 270 -3.32 13.29 28.06
CA ALA A 270 -4.11 12.62 29.10
C ALA A 270 -5.57 13.13 29.13
N ALA A 271 -6.46 12.34 29.71
CA ALA A 271 -7.81 12.75 30.07
C ALA A 271 -7.81 13.35 31.50
N TRP A 272 -8.72 14.28 31.79
CA TRP A 272 -8.84 14.88 33.13
C TRP A 272 -9.40 13.92 34.18
N ASP A 273 -10.53 13.26 33.87
CA ASP A 273 -11.22 12.37 34.81
C ASP A 273 -11.17 10.90 34.37
N GLY A 274 -11.06 10.00 35.36
CA GLY A 274 -11.14 8.55 35.20
C GLY A 274 -12.58 8.01 35.12
N ASP A 275 -13.58 8.89 34.95
CA ASP A 275 -15.02 8.63 35.02
C ASP A 275 -15.56 7.67 33.94
N GLY A 276 -14.68 7.01 33.18
CA GLY A 276 -15.02 6.00 32.18
C GLY A 276 -15.50 6.57 30.85
N ARG A 277 -15.54 7.89 30.67
CA ARG A 277 -15.88 8.51 29.37
C ARG A 277 -14.71 8.34 28.39
N PRO A 278 -14.92 7.74 27.21
CA PRO A 278 -13.83 7.47 26.28
C PRO A 278 -13.34 8.77 25.62
N VAL A 279 -12.09 9.12 25.91
CA VAL A 279 -11.31 10.15 25.23
C VAL A 279 -10.21 9.46 24.43
N GLU A 280 -10.04 9.83 23.17
CA GLU A 280 -9.08 9.20 22.27
C GLU A 280 -8.27 10.25 21.52
N LEU A 281 -6.96 10.04 21.45
CA LEU A 281 -6.11 10.68 20.46
C LEU A 281 -6.28 9.90 19.16
N ILE A 282 -6.81 10.55 18.12
CA ILE A 282 -7.23 9.88 16.89
C ILE A 282 -6.05 9.21 16.18
N ASP A 283 -4.95 9.92 16.02
CA ASP A 283 -3.70 9.42 15.43
C ASP A 283 -2.48 10.13 16.03
N ASP A 284 -1.28 9.70 15.64
CA ASP A 284 -0.04 10.33 16.11
C ASP A 284 -0.02 11.80 15.66
N PRO A 285 0.33 12.76 16.54
CA PRO A 285 0.35 14.16 16.17
C PRO A 285 1.34 14.41 15.03
N GLU A 286 0.93 15.23 14.07
CA GLU A 286 1.83 15.81 13.09
C GLU A 286 2.83 16.72 13.80
N VAL A 287 4.09 16.65 13.36
CA VAL A 287 5.20 17.43 13.89
C VAL A 287 5.73 18.32 12.79
N ALA A 288 5.78 19.62 13.04
CA ALA A 288 6.37 20.60 12.14
C ALA A 288 7.22 21.61 12.92
N LEU A 289 8.14 22.26 12.20
CA LEU A 289 8.76 23.49 12.69
C LEU A 289 7.83 24.67 12.43
N ASP A 290 8.17 25.83 13.00
CA ASP A 290 7.44 27.08 12.74
C ASP A 290 7.47 27.46 11.25
N ASP A 291 6.57 28.36 10.86
CA ASP A 291 6.39 28.72 9.44
C ASP A 291 7.68 29.25 8.81
N ARG A 292 8.55 29.93 9.57
CA ARG A 292 9.85 30.42 9.12
C ARG A 292 10.80 29.31 8.67
N LEU A 293 10.65 28.10 9.19
CA LEU A 293 11.50 26.95 8.85
C LEU A 293 10.78 25.90 8.01
N ARG A 294 9.65 26.23 7.38
CA ARG A 294 9.07 25.40 6.32
C ARG A 294 9.90 25.51 5.05
N LEU A 295 9.94 24.42 4.28
CA LEU A 295 10.71 24.37 3.04
C LEU A 295 10.29 25.46 2.05
N GLU A 296 8.98 25.67 1.91
CA GLU A 296 8.41 26.73 1.07
C GLU A 296 8.88 28.13 1.51
N SER A 297 8.95 28.38 2.81
CA SER A 297 9.37 29.68 3.36
C SER A 297 10.87 29.93 3.22
N VAL A 298 11.71 28.92 3.45
CA VAL A 298 13.16 29.02 3.25
C VAL A 298 13.50 29.07 1.76
N SER A 299 12.72 28.44 0.89
CA SER A 299 12.93 28.52 -0.56
C SER A 299 12.48 29.89 -1.10
N GLY A 300 11.32 30.38 -0.65
CA GLY A 300 10.67 31.57 -1.19
C GLY A 300 10.17 31.37 -2.63
N ASP A 301 9.67 32.44 -3.23
CA ASP A 301 9.22 32.45 -4.64
C ASP A 301 10.39 32.51 -5.64
N ASP A 302 11.61 32.79 -5.16
CA ASP A 302 12.82 32.82 -5.97
C ASP A 302 13.32 31.38 -6.21
N LEU A 303 13.65 31.03 -7.46
CA LEU A 303 14.29 29.75 -7.81
C LEU A 303 15.74 29.69 -7.30
N LEU A 304 15.92 29.60 -5.99
CA LEU A 304 17.22 29.63 -5.34
C LEU A 304 18.12 28.49 -5.84
N ALA A 305 19.42 28.77 -5.97
CA ALA A 305 20.46 27.74 -6.06
C ALA A 305 20.78 27.16 -4.67
N ALA A 306 21.29 25.94 -4.61
CA ALA A 306 21.52 25.21 -3.36
C ALA A 306 22.35 25.97 -2.30
N PRO A 307 23.46 26.66 -2.65
CA PRO A 307 24.19 27.48 -1.69
C PRO A 307 23.39 28.67 -1.14
N ALA A 308 22.55 29.30 -1.97
CA ALA A 308 21.72 30.43 -1.56
C ALA A 308 20.62 30.00 -0.57
N PHE A 309 20.14 28.77 -0.67
CA PHE A 309 19.24 28.19 0.32
C PHE A 309 19.89 28.09 1.70
N LEU A 310 21.17 27.71 1.79
CA LEU A 310 21.88 27.68 3.06
C LEU A 310 22.05 29.07 3.67
N ALA A 311 22.36 30.08 2.85
CA ALA A 311 22.45 31.46 3.32
C ALA A 311 21.11 31.95 3.88
N ARG A 312 20.01 31.71 3.16
CA ARG A 312 18.65 32.07 3.62
C ARG A 312 18.25 31.29 4.87
N LEU A 313 18.65 30.03 4.99
CA LEU A 313 18.46 29.25 6.22
C LEU A 313 19.23 29.85 7.41
N ALA A 314 20.48 30.30 7.21
CA ALA A 314 21.25 30.96 8.26
C ALA A 314 20.57 32.25 8.74
N GLU A 315 20.06 33.06 7.81
CA GLU A 315 19.25 34.24 8.12
C GLU A 315 18.00 33.88 8.95
N HIS A 316 17.24 32.87 8.53
CA HIS A 316 16.05 32.42 9.25
C HIS A 316 16.37 31.85 10.63
N LEU A 317 17.57 31.30 10.82
CA LEU A 317 18.08 30.82 12.10
C LEU A 317 18.76 31.91 12.93
N GLU A 318 18.88 33.14 12.43
CA GLU A 318 19.58 34.27 13.09
C GLU A 318 21.06 33.97 13.34
N LEU A 319 21.70 33.30 12.38
CA LEU A 319 23.12 32.97 12.37
C LEU A 319 23.86 33.83 11.34
N SER A 320 25.15 34.09 11.59
CA SER A 320 26.01 34.80 10.63
C SER A 320 26.28 33.94 9.40
N ASP A 321 26.51 34.57 8.24
CA ASP A 321 26.91 33.88 7.00
C ASP A 321 28.15 32.99 7.16
N ALA A 322 29.07 33.35 8.07
CA ALA A 322 30.25 32.54 8.38
C ALA A 322 29.89 31.14 8.95
N ALA A 323 28.68 30.96 9.50
CA ALA A 323 28.21 29.67 10.00
C ALA A 323 27.92 28.67 8.87
N VAL A 324 27.57 29.16 7.67
CA VAL A 324 27.25 28.29 6.51
C VAL A 324 28.44 27.43 6.11
N ALA A 325 29.65 27.99 6.14
CA ALA A 325 30.87 27.25 5.82
C ALA A 325 31.11 26.09 6.81
N ALA A 326 30.75 26.28 8.09
CA ALA A 326 30.89 25.27 9.12
C ALA A 326 29.88 24.12 9.00
N TRP A 327 28.81 24.29 8.21
CA TRP A 327 27.85 23.22 7.93
C TRP A 327 28.34 22.22 6.89
N CYS A 328 29.35 22.57 6.09
CA CYS A 328 30.00 21.63 5.19
C CYS A 328 30.83 20.64 6.02
N PRO A 329 30.42 19.36 6.12
CA PRO A 329 31.10 18.39 6.97
C PRO A 329 32.45 17.95 6.35
N PRO A 330 33.42 17.52 7.18
CA PRO A 330 34.61 16.80 6.68
C PRO A 330 34.22 15.50 5.98
N ARG A 331 34.98 15.10 4.95
CA ARG A 331 34.69 13.88 4.15
C ARG A 331 34.52 12.63 5.01
N ARG A 332 35.35 12.47 6.04
CA ARG A 332 35.32 11.33 6.96
C ARG A 332 33.99 11.19 7.71
N THR A 333 33.34 12.32 8.04
CA THR A 333 32.05 12.33 8.76
C THR A 333 30.97 11.77 7.85
N VAL A 334 30.96 12.21 6.59
CA VAL A 334 29.99 11.77 5.58
C VAL A 334 30.23 10.33 5.15
N ALA A 335 31.50 9.93 4.98
CA ALA A 335 31.86 8.56 4.61
C ALA A 335 31.49 7.52 5.68
N ALA A 336 31.31 7.94 6.94
CA ALA A 336 30.88 7.07 8.03
C ALA A 336 29.35 6.86 8.09
N VAL A 337 28.57 7.62 7.31
CA VAL A 337 27.10 7.50 7.29
C VAL A 337 26.70 6.18 6.61
N PRO A 338 25.95 5.29 7.30
CA PRO A 338 25.50 4.04 6.69
C PRO A 338 24.53 4.29 5.51
N PRO A 339 24.78 3.72 4.32
CA PRO A 339 23.91 3.89 3.15
C PRO A 339 22.75 2.89 3.20
N ILE A 340 21.76 3.16 4.06
CA ILE A 340 20.65 2.25 4.38
C ILE A 340 19.85 1.84 3.13
N LEU A 341 19.46 2.80 2.28
CA LEU A 341 18.63 2.50 1.12
C LEU A 341 19.42 1.76 0.04
N ALA A 342 20.67 2.15 -0.21
CA ALA A 342 21.55 1.40 -1.11
C ALA A 342 21.84 -0.01 -0.59
N ARG A 343 21.94 -0.18 0.73
CA ARG A 343 22.05 -1.50 1.35
C ARG A 343 20.79 -2.33 1.13
N ALA A 344 19.60 -1.75 1.28
CA ALA A 344 18.34 -2.41 0.96
C ALA A 344 18.28 -2.86 -0.52
N ARG A 345 18.66 -1.98 -1.47
CA ARG A 345 18.78 -2.35 -2.89
C ARG A 345 19.79 -3.48 -3.13
N ALA A 346 20.95 -3.44 -2.50
CA ALA A 346 21.96 -4.49 -2.64
C ALA A 346 21.46 -5.85 -2.10
N LEU A 347 20.62 -5.84 -1.07
CA LEU A 347 19.95 -7.04 -0.57
C LEU A 347 18.87 -7.53 -1.55
N GLN A 348 18.13 -6.61 -2.19
CA GLN A 348 17.08 -6.92 -3.16
C GLN A 348 17.62 -7.43 -4.49
N ASP A 349 18.56 -6.72 -5.11
CA ASP A 349 19.02 -6.98 -6.48
C ASP A 349 20.35 -7.75 -6.53
N GLY A 350 21.09 -7.79 -5.42
CA GLY A 350 22.50 -8.19 -5.39
C GLY A 350 23.44 -7.01 -5.65
N GLU A 351 24.74 -7.28 -5.77
CA GLU A 351 25.72 -6.23 -6.07
C GLU A 351 25.51 -5.69 -7.49
N ALA A 352 25.40 -4.36 -7.60
CA ALA A 352 25.20 -3.68 -8.87
C ALA A 352 26.38 -3.93 -9.81
N LYS A 353 26.12 -4.43 -11.01
CA LYS A 353 27.11 -4.52 -12.08
C LYS A 353 27.13 -3.18 -12.82
N ALA A 354 28.16 -2.37 -12.60
CA ALA A 354 28.34 -1.13 -13.35
C ALA A 354 28.71 -1.45 -14.82
N GLY A 355 27.92 -0.93 -15.76
CA GLY A 355 28.35 -0.74 -17.15
C GLY A 355 28.78 0.71 -17.32
N ALA A 356 29.99 0.96 -17.83
CA ALA A 356 30.44 2.32 -18.09
C ALA A 356 29.52 3.01 -19.12
N GLY A 357 28.85 4.10 -18.72
CA GLY A 357 28.08 4.96 -19.62
C GLY A 357 26.69 4.46 -20.03
N VAL A 358 26.18 3.37 -19.45
CA VAL A 358 24.87 2.79 -19.80
C VAL A 358 24.01 2.59 -18.56
N LEU A 359 22.74 2.99 -18.64
CA LEU A 359 21.74 2.81 -17.59
C LEU A 359 20.81 1.64 -17.92
N ARG A 360 20.57 0.80 -16.92
CA ARG A 360 19.52 -0.22 -16.93
C ARG A 360 18.61 0.05 -15.74
N LEU A 361 17.54 0.81 -15.96
CA LEU A 361 16.62 1.29 -14.94
C LEU A 361 15.22 0.69 -15.14
N ALA A 362 14.51 0.42 -14.05
CA ALA A 362 13.12 -0.07 -14.07
C ALA A 362 12.88 -1.27 -15.01
N ALA A 363 13.87 -2.17 -15.12
CA ALA A 363 13.87 -3.31 -16.04
C ALA A 363 13.67 -2.96 -17.52
N CYS A 364 13.91 -1.70 -17.92
CA CYS A 364 13.97 -1.29 -19.31
C CYS A 364 15.31 -1.67 -19.96
N PRO A 365 15.39 -1.70 -21.30
CA PRO A 365 16.64 -1.90 -22.03
C PRO A 365 17.73 -0.89 -21.66
N ASP A 366 18.96 -1.27 -22.00
CA ASP A 366 20.16 -0.45 -21.84
C ASP A 366 20.00 0.90 -22.58
N TRP A 367 20.24 2.00 -21.87
CA TRP A 367 20.18 3.36 -22.42
C TRP A 367 21.50 4.11 -22.19
N PRO A 368 22.12 4.69 -23.23
CA PRO A 368 23.36 5.44 -23.08
C PRO A 368 23.12 6.78 -22.39
N VAL A 369 23.91 7.10 -21.36
CA VAL A 369 23.84 8.41 -20.68
C VAL A 369 24.39 9.50 -21.59
N PRO A 370 23.60 10.54 -21.94
CA PRO A 370 24.07 11.70 -22.68
C PRO A 370 25.25 12.38 -21.97
N GLU A 371 26.15 13.01 -22.74
CA GLU A 371 27.22 13.83 -22.16
C GLU A 371 26.65 15.04 -21.40
N THR A 372 25.54 15.59 -21.90
CA THR A 372 24.80 16.72 -21.33
C THR A 372 23.32 16.35 -21.23
N PRO A 373 22.88 15.80 -20.08
CA PRO A 373 21.47 15.48 -19.88
C PRO A 373 20.60 16.75 -19.80
N ASP A 374 19.39 16.69 -20.35
CA ASP A 374 18.36 17.72 -20.20
C ASP A 374 17.47 17.50 -18.98
N TRP A 375 17.59 16.33 -18.33
CA TRP A 375 16.86 15.90 -17.14
C TRP A 375 15.36 15.70 -17.36
N THR A 376 14.89 15.71 -18.59
CA THR A 376 13.51 15.41 -19.01
C THR A 376 13.42 14.11 -19.82
N GLU A 377 14.52 13.37 -19.91
CA GLU A 377 14.61 12.19 -20.74
C GLU A 377 13.53 11.16 -20.37
N ASP A 378 12.86 10.62 -21.40
CA ASP A 378 11.89 9.55 -21.26
C ASP A 378 11.93 8.63 -22.50
N PRO A 379 13.06 7.92 -22.71
CA PRO A 379 13.27 7.12 -23.92
C PRO A 379 12.25 5.98 -24.08
N PHE A 380 11.59 5.58 -22.99
CA PHE A 380 10.68 4.44 -22.93
C PHE A 380 9.22 4.80 -22.62
N ARG A 381 8.88 6.10 -22.48
CA ARG A 381 7.56 6.57 -22.06
C ARG A 381 7.10 5.90 -20.76
N SER A 382 8.02 5.82 -19.80
CA SER A 382 7.89 5.02 -18.59
C SER A 382 8.09 5.90 -17.36
N VAL A 383 6.99 6.21 -16.67
CA VAL A 383 7.02 6.92 -15.37
C VAL A 383 7.99 6.26 -14.37
N PRO A 384 8.01 4.93 -14.24
CA PRO A 384 8.99 4.24 -13.39
C PRO A 384 10.44 4.42 -13.78
N TRP A 385 10.73 4.39 -15.09
CA TRP A 385 12.08 4.66 -15.58
C TRP A 385 12.49 6.09 -15.22
N ARG A 386 11.58 7.06 -15.41
CA ARG A 386 11.81 8.47 -15.03
C ARG A 386 12.04 8.63 -13.53
N ILE A 387 11.24 7.97 -12.68
CA ILE A 387 11.46 7.99 -11.22
C ILE A 387 12.84 7.41 -10.88
N ALA A 388 13.23 6.28 -11.47
CA ALA A 388 14.54 5.68 -11.25
C ALA A 388 15.70 6.54 -11.80
N TYR A 389 15.47 7.25 -12.91
CA TYR A 389 16.41 8.18 -13.51
C TYR A 389 16.63 9.38 -12.58
N GLN A 390 15.55 10.00 -12.11
CA GLN A 390 15.55 11.13 -11.16
C GLN A 390 16.01 10.74 -9.75
N ALA A 391 16.02 9.45 -9.40
CA ALA A 391 16.56 8.96 -8.13
C ALA A 391 18.11 9.00 -8.08
N LEU A 392 18.77 9.12 -9.24
CA LEU A 392 20.23 9.21 -9.39
C LEU A 392 21.04 8.07 -8.73
N THR A 393 20.40 6.95 -8.35
CA THR A 393 21.06 5.81 -7.68
C THR A 393 22.18 5.20 -8.52
N TRP A 394 22.09 5.36 -9.84
CA TRP A 394 23.07 4.95 -10.84
C TRP A 394 24.36 5.78 -10.83
N LEU A 395 24.39 6.98 -10.21
CA LEU A 395 25.62 7.77 -10.06
C LEU A 395 26.63 7.11 -9.12
N TRP A 396 26.18 6.35 -8.12
CA TRP A 396 27.12 5.73 -7.18
C TRP A 396 27.97 4.61 -7.82
N PRO A 397 27.39 3.61 -8.51
CA PRO A 397 28.20 2.64 -9.25
C PRO A 397 29.13 3.28 -10.29
N MET A 398 28.70 4.41 -10.90
CA MET A 398 29.56 5.19 -11.78
C MET A 398 30.75 5.80 -11.02
N ALA A 399 30.52 6.40 -9.84
CA ALA A 399 31.57 6.97 -9.00
C ALA A 399 32.62 5.94 -8.53
N GLU A 400 32.27 4.65 -8.49
CA GLU A 400 33.21 3.57 -8.15
C GLU A 400 34.06 3.08 -9.34
N SER A 401 33.79 3.57 -10.55
CA SER A 401 34.56 3.23 -11.76
C SER A 401 35.76 4.17 -11.95
N PRO A 402 36.85 3.74 -12.64
CA PRO A 402 37.99 4.62 -12.94
C PRO A 402 37.58 5.90 -13.69
N GLY A 403 37.97 7.08 -13.19
CA GLY A 403 37.57 8.39 -13.73
C GLY A 403 36.06 8.72 -13.58
N GLY A 404 35.33 7.86 -12.87
CA GLY A 404 33.91 8.00 -12.59
C GLY A 404 33.54 9.00 -11.48
N PRO A 405 34.34 9.22 -10.42
CA PRO A 405 34.00 10.18 -9.36
C PRO A 405 33.74 11.60 -9.89
N GLU A 406 34.63 12.13 -10.74
CA GLU A 406 34.50 13.48 -11.29
C GLU A 406 33.25 13.59 -12.18
N ARG A 407 32.98 12.57 -13.00
CA ARG A 407 31.80 12.52 -13.87
C ARG A 407 30.51 12.44 -13.05
N ALA A 408 30.46 11.59 -12.03
CA ALA A 408 29.29 11.44 -11.18
C ALA A 408 28.99 12.72 -10.41
N LEU A 409 30.03 13.40 -9.92
CA LEU A 409 29.90 14.70 -9.27
C LEU A 409 29.39 15.77 -10.25
N ALA A 410 29.96 15.86 -11.45
CA ALA A 410 29.52 16.81 -12.47
C ALA A 410 28.05 16.60 -12.87
N LEU A 411 27.61 15.35 -13.00
CA LEU A 411 26.20 15.02 -13.28
C LEU A 411 25.28 15.40 -12.12
N ALA A 412 25.67 15.16 -10.87
CA ALA A 412 24.88 15.58 -9.71
C ALA A 412 24.71 17.11 -9.63
N LEU A 413 25.77 17.87 -9.93
CA LEU A 413 25.73 19.33 -9.96
C LEU A 413 24.89 19.86 -11.13
N SER A 414 25.00 19.23 -12.31
CA SER A 414 24.15 19.53 -13.46
C SER A 414 22.67 19.27 -13.15
N TRP A 415 22.36 18.16 -12.47
CA TRP A 415 21.00 17.86 -12.03
C TRP A 415 20.44 18.94 -11.11
N SER A 416 21.22 19.38 -10.10
CA SER A 416 20.82 20.43 -9.17
C SER A 416 20.53 21.75 -9.89
N ALA A 417 21.34 22.09 -10.90
CA ALA A 417 21.13 23.29 -11.72
C ALA A 417 19.88 23.18 -12.61
N GLY A 418 19.60 21.99 -13.17
CA GLY A 418 18.44 21.75 -14.04
C GLY A 418 17.12 21.51 -13.29
N ASN A 419 17.16 21.26 -11.97
CA ASN A 419 15.97 20.95 -11.17
C ASN A 419 15.89 21.84 -9.91
N PRO A 420 15.73 23.16 -10.04
CA PRO A 420 15.47 24.01 -8.89
C PRO A 420 14.15 23.59 -8.22
N TRP A 421 14.08 23.69 -6.88
CA TRP A 421 12.98 23.12 -6.10
C TRP A 421 11.57 23.61 -6.52
N GLY A 422 11.44 24.89 -6.88
CA GLY A 422 10.16 25.49 -7.29
C GLY A 422 9.78 25.27 -8.76
N ASP A 423 10.71 24.83 -9.60
CA ASP A 423 10.49 24.65 -11.05
C ASP A 423 11.39 23.52 -11.59
N PRO A 424 11.19 22.27 -11.16
CA PRO A 424 12.02 21.17 -11.63
C PRO A 424 11.73 20.89 -13.11
N ALA A 425 12.78 20.60 -13.90
CA ALA A 425 12.64 20.24 -15.31
C ALA A 425 11.67 19.06 -15.52
N ASP A 426 11.65 18.11 -14.57
CA ASP A 426 10.70 17.00 -14.54
C ASP A 426 9.87 17.03 -13.24
N GLY A 427 8.54 17.05 -13.36
CA GLY A 427 7.64 17.00 -12.19
C GLY A 427 7.80 15.76 -11.30
N LEU A 428 8.39 14.67 -11.80
CA LEU A 428 8.71 13.46 -11.04
C LEU A 428 10.03 13.58 -10.25
N ALA A 429 10.82 14.65 -10.45
CA ALA A 429 12.04 14.89 -9.68
C ALA A 429 11.75 15.02 -8.16
N LEU A 430 10.57 15.54 -7.81
CA LEU A 430 10.10 15.70 -6.42
C LEU A 430 9.31 14.49 -5.91
N HIS A 431 9.18 13.41 -6.69
CA HIS A 431 8.49 12.21 -6.24
C HIS A 431 9.17 11.63 -4.99
N PRO A 432 8.43 11.27 -3.90
CA PRO A 432 9.02 10.83 -2.64
C PRO A 432 10.04 9.70 -2.76
N ALA A 433 9.77 8.71 -3.62
CA ALA A 433 10.70 7.61 -3.90
C ALA A 433 12.02 8.10 -4.50
N ALA A 434 11.99 9.02 -5.48
CA ALA A 434 13.20 9.56 -6.08
C ALA A 434 13.95 10.46 -5.09
N LEU A 435 13.21 11.28 -4.33
CA LEU A 435 13.74 12.20 -3.33
C LEU A 435 14.56 11.49 -2.24
N ALA A 436 13.98 10.45 -1.61
CA ALA A 436 14.65 9.72 -0.53
C ALA A 436 15.94 9.04 -1.02
N GLN A 437 15.89 8.43 -2.21
CA GLN A 437 17.04 7.74 -2.79
C GLN A 437 18.16 8.69 -3.21
N ARG A 438 17.78 9.82 -3.82
CA ARG A 438 18.71 10.85 -4.27
C ARG A 438 19.41 11.56 -3.11
N ALA A 439 18.71 11.77 -1.99
CA ALA A 439 19.30 12.33 -0.78
C ALA A 439 20.50 11.48 -0.31
N GLU A 440 20.37 10.15 -0.29
CA GLU A 440 21.47 9.25 0.07
C GLU A 440 22.60 9.29 -0.97
N VAL A 441 22.28 9.39 -2.27
CA VAL A 441 23.30 9.56 -3.33
C VAL A 441 24.10 10.84 -3.12
N PHE A 442 23.45 11.97 -2.85
CA PHE A 442 24.14 13.23 -2.59
C PHE A 442 25.00 13.19 -1.34
N VAL A 443 24.53 12.58 -0.25
CA VAL A 443 25.34 12.31 0.93
C VAL A 443 26.61 11.54 0.55
N ARG A 444 26.49 10.45 -0.21
CA ARG A 444 27.65 9.64 -0.59
C ARG A 444 28.62 10.38 -1.52
N LEU A 445 28.11 11.17 -2.47
CA LEU A 445 28.93 12.01 -3.36
C LEU A 445 29.63 13.14 -2.59
N LEU A 446 29.00 13.71 -1.56
CA LEU A 446 29.63 14.70 -0.68
C LEU A 446 30.86 14.12 0.02
N GLY A 447 30.82 12.84 0.43
CA GLY A 447 31.97 12.12 0.98
C GLY A 447 33.14 11.94 -0.02
N ARG A 448 32.93 12.21 -1.31
CA ARG A 448 33.93 12.16 -2.38
C ARG A 448 34.27 13.55 -2.95
N ALA A 449 33.42 14.56 -2.78
CA ALA A 449 33.67 15.92 -3.25
C ALA A 449 34.87 16.55 -2.52
N PRO A 450 35.78 17.27 -3.20
CA PRO A 450 36.91 17.95 -2.56
C PRO A 450 36.47 18.91 -1.45
N GLU A 451 37.16 18.86 -0.30
CA GLU A 451 36.84 19.71 0.85
C GLU A 451 37.08 21.19 0.52
N GLY A 452 36.14 22.05 0.91
CA GLY A 452 36.24 23.50 0.69
C GLY A 452 35.97 23.95 -0.76
N GLU A 453 35.67 23.04 -1.69
CA GLU A 453 35.29 23.41 -3.05
C GLU A 453 33.80 23.73 -3.19
N ALA A 454 33.46 24.54 -4.20
CA ALA A 454 32.08 24.95 -4.49
C ALA A 454 31.13 23.76 -4.67
N ALA A 455 31.61 22.63 -5.20
CA ALA A 455 30.84 21.41 -5.36
C ALA A 455 30.34 20.83 -4.02
N ALA A 456 31.16 20.85 -2.97
CA ALA A 456 30.78 20.37 -1.65
C ALA A 456 29.70 21.27 -1.02
N LEU A 457 29.79 22.58 -1.24
CA LEU A 457 28.79 23.54 -0.78
C LEU A 457 27.43 23.35 -1.49
N VAL A 458 27.45 23.13 -2.81
CA VAL A 458 26.22 22.83 -3.59
C VAL A 458 25.57 21.55 -3.08
N LEU A 459 26.33 20.46 -2.94
CA LEU A 459 25.81 19.20 -2.42
C LEU A 459 25.28 19.34 -0.99
N THR A 460 25.96 20.08 -0.12
CA THR A 460 25.48 20.37 1.24
C THR A 460 24.13 21.10 1.21
N GLY A 461 23.98 22.09 0.32
CA GLY A 461 22.72 22.81 0.11
C GLY A 461 21.60 21.90 -0.38
N GLU A 462 21.88 21.01 -1.34
CA GLU A 462 20.89 20.05 -1.83
C GLU A 462 20.50 19.04 -0.75
N ILE A 463 21.45 18.50 0.00
CA ILE A 463 21.19 17.58 1.12
C ILE A 463 20.30 18.27 2.18
N ALA A 464 20.55 19.55 2.48
CA ALA A 464 19.72 20.30 3.41
C ALA A 464 18.28 20.46 2.89
N ARG A 465 18.08 20.86 1.63
CA ARG A 465 16.75 20.95 1.00
C ARG A 465 15.98 19.64 1.05
N HIS A 466 16.66 18.55 0.69
CA HIS A 466 16.08 17.21 0.76
C HIS A 466 15.73 16.83 2.21
N GLY A 467 16.57 17.21 3.18
CA GLY A 467 16.30 17.03 4.60
C GLY A 467 15.01 17.72 5.07
N PHE A 468 14.77 18.97 4.65
CA PHE A 468 13.51 19.67 4.94
C PHE A 468 12.30 18.96 4.33
N ALA A 469 12.38 18.59 3.05
CA ALA A 469 11.28 17.90 2.38
C ALA A 469 10.97 16.53 3.00
N LEU A 470 12.00 15.76 3.33
CA LEU A 470 11.86 14.47 4.01
C LEU A 470 11.32 14.65 5.43
N ALA A 471 11.74 15.69 6.17
CA ALA A 471 11.21 16.01 7.47
C ALA A 471 9.72 16.38 7.42
N GLU A 472 9.27 17.11 6.39
CA GLU A 472 7.85 17.39 6.20
C GLU A 472 7.04 16.12 5.88
N ILE A 473 7.53 15.24 4.99
CA ILE A 473 6.88 13.95 4.71
C ILE A 473 6.76 13.11 6.00
N VAL A 474 7.85 13.02 6.76
CA VAL A 474 7.90 12.21 7.98
C VAL A 474 7.01 12.82 9.07
N GLY A 475 7.14 14.12 9.32
CA GLY A 475 6.45 14.83 10.40
C GLY A 475 4.97 15.03 10.17
N GLN A 476 4.53 15.22 8.92
CA GLN A 476 3.10 15.37 8.59
C GLN A 476 2.39 14.03 8.38
N ASN A 477 3.10 12.91 8.50
CA ASN A 477 2.57 11.57 8.22
C ASN A 477 1.89 11.49 6.82
N ALA A 478 2.45 12.21 5.84
CA ALA A 478 1.82 12.42 4.54
C ALA A 478 1.59 11.12 3.78
N LEU A 479 2.48 10.14 3.98
CA LEU A 479 2.45 8.82 3.34
C LEU A 479 2.33 7.69 4.37
N ALA A 480 1.67 7.95 5.50
CA ALA A 480 1.55 7.02 6.63
C ALA A 480 1.31 5.57 6.20
N ARG A 481 2.02 4.63 6.83
CA ARG A 481 1.93 3.17 6.59
C ARG A 481 2.32 2.69 5.18
N SER A 482 2.91 3.55 4.36
CA SER A 482 3.54 3.13 3.10
C SER A 482 5.01 2.77 3.27
N LEU A 483 5.56 2.02 2.30
CA LEU A 483 7.00 1.84 2.17
C LEU A 483 7.73 3.18 2.00
N LEU A 484 7.13 4.14 1.28
CA LEU A 484 7.72 5.46 1.02
C LEU A 484 7.94 6.27 2.30
N GLN A 485 7.01 6.21 3.26
CA GLN A 485 7.20 6.82 4.58
C GLN A 485 8.42 6.23 5.30
N PHE A 486 8.59 4.91 5.17
CA PHE A 486 9.67 4.20 5.82
C PHE A 486 11.03 4.53 5.18
N GLU A 487 11.08 4.60 3.85
CA GLU A 487 12.25 5.06 3.10
C GLU A 487 12.58 6.52 3.41
N ALA A 488 11.58 7.40 3.50
CA ALA A 488 11.78 8.81 3.83
C ALA A 488 12.39 8.98 5.24
N ALA A 489 11.90 8.23 6.23
CA ALA A 489 12.47 8.24 7.58
C ALA A 489 13.92 7.70 7.59
N ALA A 490 14.22 6.65 6.83
CA ALA A 490 15.58 6.12 6.69
C ALA A 490 16.53 7.13 6.02
N ALA A 491 16.09 7.79 4.94
CA ALA A 491 16.87 8.82 4.25
C ALA A 491 17.11 10.05 5.15
N LEU A 492 16.08 10.51 5.88
CA LEU A 492 16.19 11.64 6.80
C LEU A 492 17.22 11.38 7.91
N LEU A 493 17.27 10.15 8.43
CA LEU A 493 18.31 9.75 9.38
C LEU A 493 19.72 9.84 8.78
N GLY A 494 19.88 9.38 7.54
CA GLY A 494 21.14 9.50 6.80
C GLY A 494 21.56 10.96 6.59
N VAL A 495 20.63 11.81 6.17
CA VAL A 495 20.83 13.26 6.00
C VAL A 495 21.25 13.92 7.31
N ALA A 496 20.55 13.66 8.41
CA ALA A 496 20.86 14.23 9.71
C ALA A 496 22.26 13.84 10.21
N ARG A 497 22.66 12.59 9.98
CA ARG A 497 24.01 12.09 10.32
C ARG A 497 25.10 12.66 9.42
N ALA A 498 24.78 12.98 8.17
CA ALA A 498 25.71 13.59 7.23
C ALA A 498 26.00 15.05 7.55
N LEU A 499 25.00 15.78 8.07
CA LEU A 499 25.08 17.22 8.37
C LEU A 499 24.95 17.53 9.88
N PRO A 500 25.79 16.95 10.77
CA PRO A 500 25.59 17.07 12.22
C PRO A 500 25.77 18.49 12.77
N ALA A 501 26.45 19.37 12.02
CA ALA A 501 26.65 20.78 12.38
C ALA A 501 25.45 21.68 12.03
N LEU A 502 24.50 21.17 11.24
CA LEU A 502 23.29 21.92 10.89
C LEU A 502 22.36 21.97 12.11
N PRO A 503 21.86 23.15 12.53
CA PRO A 503 21.05 23.28 13.76
C PRO A 503 19.79 22.41 13.81
N VAL A 504 19.25 22.03 12.66
CA VAL A 504 18.05 21.17 12.54
C VAL A 504 18.36 19.66 12.59
N ALA A 505 19.63 19.25 12.54
CA ALA A 505 20.01 17.84 12.41
C ALA A 505 19.59 16.97 13.61
N ALA A 506 19.66 17.50 14.83
CA ALA A 506 19.24 16.79 16.03
C ALA A 506 17.72 16.54 16.03
N HIS A 507 16.94 17.54 15.61
CA HIS A 507 15.49 17.43 15.40
C HIS A 507 15.17 16.36 14.35
N TRP A 508 15.82 16.41 13.18
CA TRP A 508 15.65 15.42 12.12
C TRP A 508 16.00 14.00 12.57
N THR A 509 17.04 13.83 13.38
CA THR A 509 17.39 12.53 13.95
C THR A 509 16.26 11.99 14.82
N GLY A 510 15.72 12.81 15.73
CA GLY A 510 14.60 12.43 16.58
C GLY A 510 13.35 12.07 15.76
N LEU A 511 13.02 12.92 14.78
CA LEU A 511 11.88 12.72 13.89
C LEU A 511 12.00 11.43 13.07
N ALA A 512 13.17 11.17 12.48
CA ALA A 512 13.45 9.97 11.71
C ALA A 512 13.36 8.70 12.54
N LEU A 513 13.94 8.68 13.75
CA LEU A 513 13.89 7.52 14.65
C LEU A 513 12.45 7.22 15.11
N SER A 514 11.66 8.26 15.44
CA SER A 514 10.24 8.10 15.76
C SER A 514 9.44 7.58 14.55
N GLY A 515 9.71 8.09 13.35
CA GLY A 515 9.11 7.62 12.11
C GLY A 515 9.43 6.15 11.81
N VAL A 516 10.70 5.74 11.97
CA VAL A 516 11.13 4.33 11.84
C VAL A 516 10.42 3.43 12.86
N ALA A 517 10.36 3.84 14.13
CA ALA A 517 9.67 3.08 15.17
C ALA A 517 8.18 2.92 14.86
N ALA A 518 7.50 3.99 14.44
CA ALA A 518 6.09 3.95 14.05
C ALA A 518 5.85 3.05 12.83
N CYS A 519 6.72 3.09 11.81
CA CYS A 519 6.62 2.22 10.64
C CYS A 519 6.75 0.75 11.02
N ILE A 520 7.75 0.40 11.83
CA ILE A 520 7.98 -0.97 12.30
C ILE A 520 6.81 -1.46 13.15
N GLU A 521 6.30 -0.62 14.07
CA GLU A 521 5.16 -0.98 14.90
C GLU A 521 3.92 -1.34 14.08
N ARG A 522 3.65 -0.57 13.01
CA ARG A 522 2.44 -0.72 12.17
C ARG A 522 2.58 -1.80 11.09
N GLN A 523 3.77 -2.00 10.54
CA GLN A 523 3.96 -2.80 9.32
C GLN A 523 4.58 -4.18 9.57
N ILE A 524 5.35 -4.37 10.64
CA ILE A 524 5.97 -5.68 10.96
C ILE A 524 5.62 -6.02 12.40
N ARG A 525 4.71 -6.97 12.62
CA ARG A 525 4.26 -7.31 13.98
C ARG A 525 5.36 -8.01 14.80
N PRO A 526 5.24 -8.06 16.14
CA PRO A 526 6.22 -8.75 16.99
C PRO A 526 6.44 -10.24 16.64
N ASP A 527 5.44 -10.90 16.07
CA ASP A 527 5.50 -12.29 15.60
C ASP A 527 6.10 -12.46 14.20
N GLY A 528 6.54 -11.36 13.57
CA GLY A 528 7.06 -11.35 12.20
C GLY A 528 5.99 -11.28 11.11
N SER A 529 4.69 -11.23 11.45
CA SER A 529 3.64 -11.10 10.45
C SER A 529 3.63 -9.70 9.82
N ILE A 530 3.52 -9.66 8.49
CA ILE A 530 3.46 -8.42 7.69
C ILE A 530 2.12 -8.39 6.96
N PRO A 531 1.16 -7.53 7.34
CA PRO A 531 -0.19 -7.52 6.81
C PRO A 531 -0.33 -6.74 5.49
N ASP A 532 0.62 -6.88 4.57
CA ASP A 532 0.52 -6.32 3.21
C ASP A 532 -0.01 -7.39 2.25
N PRO A 533 -1.01 -7.13 1.39
CA PRO A 533 -1.51 -8.13 0.44
C PRO A 533 -0.47 -8.54 -0.62
N SER A 534 0.48 -7.66 -0.98
CA SER A 534 1.58 -8.00 -1.87
C SER A 534 2.69 -8.74 -1.13
N LEU A 535 2.98 -9.97 -1.57
CA LEU A 535 4.08 -10.76 -1.02
C LEU A 535 5.45 -10.13 -1.34
N HIS A 536 5.56 -9.42 -2.46
CA HIS A 536 6.76 -8.67 -2.83
C HIS A 536 7.02 -7.53 -1.85
N ARG A 537 6.00 -6.72 -1.53
CA ARG A 537 6.13 -5.62 -0.57
C ARG A 537 6.48 -6.10 0.83
N ARG A 538 6.03 -7.31 1.23
CA ARG A 538 6.48 -7.90 2.50
C ARG A 538 8.00 -8.11 2.52
N LEU A 539 8.60 -8.52 1.40
CA LEU A 539 10.05 -8.60 1.28
C LEU A 539 10.71 -7.24 1.26
N ASP A 540 10.14 -6.23 0.59
CA ASP A 540 10.68 -4.85 0.64
C ASP A 540 10.76 -4.34 2.08
N LEU A 541 9.69 -4.52 2.87
CA LEU A 541 9.62 -4.11 4.27
C LEU A 541 10.64 -4.84 5.14
N ALA A 542 10.74 -6.17 4.99
CA ALA A 542 11.75 -6.96 5.71
C ALA A 542 13.18 -6.55 5.32
N THR A 543 13.40 -6.19 4.05
CA THR A 543 14.69 -5.77 3.50
C THR A 543 15.13 -4.42 4.03
N LEU A 544 14.24 -3.43 4.01
CA LEU A 544 14.51 -2.12 4.59
C LEU A 544 14.71 -2.24 6.10
N GLY A 545 13.91 -3.05 6.78
CA GLY A 545 14.11 -3.38 8.20
C GLY A 545 15.51 -3.96 8.47
N ARG A 546 15.96 -4.93 7.65
CA ARG A 546 17.31 -5.51 7.78
C ARG A 546 18.40 -4.45 7.60
N ALA A 547 18.30 -3.63 6.56
CA ALA A 547 19.27 -2.57 6.29
C ALA A 547 19.31 -1.52 7.41
N LEU A 548 18.16 -1.16 7.97
CA LEU A 548 18.06 -0.25 9.12
C LEU A 548 18.68 -0.85 10.37
N ALA A 549 18.42 -2.12 10.70
CA ALA A 549 19.04 -2.78 11.84
C ALA A 549 20.59 -2.79 11.72
N GLU A 550 21.12 -2.99 10.51
CA GLU A 550 22.56 -2.91 10.22
C GLU A 550 23.10 -1.46 10.31
N GLY A 551 22.30 -0.46 9.97
CA GLY A 551 22.69 0.96 10.03
C GLY A 551 22.46 1.65 11.39
N LEU A 552 21.75 0.99 12.31
CA LEU A 552 21.35 1.52 13.63
C LEU A 552 22.08 0.81 14.79
N THR A 553 23.24 0.21 14.57
CA THR A 553 23.94 -0.62 15.58
C THR A 553 24.07 0.01 16.97
N ASP A 554 24.13 1.34 17.03
CA ASP A 554 24.29 2.10 18.28
C ASP A 554 22.96 2.52 18.93
N HIS A 555 21.82 2.07 18.40
CA HIS A 555 20.48 2.44 18.86
C HIS A 555 19.64 1.21 19.27
N PRO A 556 18.87 1.27 20.38
CA PRO A 556 18.05 0.14 20.86
C PRO A 556 17.06 -0.42 19.82
N LEU A 557 16.56 0.44 18.91
CA LEU A 557 15.67 0.02 17.83
C LEU A 557 16.28 -1.06 16.93
N ALA A 558 17.61 -1.11 16.76
CA ALA A 558 18.24 -2.11 15.89
C ALA A 558 17.91 -3.54 16.32
N ALA A 559 17.95 -3.82 17.62
CA ALA A 559 17.61 -5.14 18.15
C ALA A 559 16.12 -5.49 17.94
N THR A 560 15.23 -4.51 18.15
CA THR A 560 13.79 -4.68 17.90
C THR A 560 13.50 -4.97 16.44
N ILE A 561 14.12 -4.22 15.52
CA ILE A 561 13.94 -4.38 14.08
C ILE A 561 14.50 -5.73 13.64
N ALA A 562 15.73 -6.06 14.04
CA ALA A 562 16.36 -7.34 13.71
C ALA A 562 15.52 -8.51 14.19
N GLY A 563 15.02 -8.50 15.43
CA GLY A 563 14.18 -9.56 15.97
C GLY A 563 12.88 -9.77 15.18
N ARG A 564 12.23 -8.70 14.75
CA ARG A 564 11.00 -8.77 13.93
C ARG A 564 11.27 -9.26 12.51
N VAL A 565 12.36 -8.82 11.89
CA VAL A 565 12.77 -9.29 10.56
C VAL A 565 13.13 -10.78 10.61
N GLU A 566 13.91 -11.22 11.60
CA GLU A 566 14.24 -12.64 11.80
C GLU A 566 12.98 -13.49 12.01
N ALA A 567 12.00 -13.00 12.79
CA ALA A 567 10.72 -13.66 12.99
C ALA A 567 9.88 -13.78 11.69
N ALA A 568 10.00 -12.82 10.76
CA ALA A 568 9.30 -12.86 9.47
C ALA A 568 9.88 -13.89 8.49
N MET A 569 11.18 -14.22 8.60
CA MET A 569 11.90 -15.01 7.60
C MET A 569 11.35 -16.43 7.37
N PRO A 570 10.98 -17.22 8.39
CA PRO A 570 10.40 -18.55 8.18
C PRO A 570 9.11 -18.50 7.36
N GLY A 571 8.23 -17.53 7.66
CA GLY A 571 6.98 -17.32 6.93
C GLY A 571 7.23 -16.98 5.47
N LEU A 572 8.07 -15.99 5.19
CA LEU A 572 8.42 -15.57 3.82
C LEU A 572 9.11 -16.68 3.02
N THR A 573 9.99 -17.45 3.66
CA THR A 573 10.69 -18.59 3.05
C THR A 573 9.73 -19.72 2.69
N GLY A 574 8.72 -19.95 3.54
CA GLY A 574 7.69 -20.98 3.36
C GLY A 574 6.72 -20.70 2.21
N LEU A 575 6.57 -19.44 1.78
CA LEU A 575 5.72 -19.04 0.67
C LEU A 575 6.34 -19.30 -0.71
N LEU A 576 7.64 -19.57 -0.78
CA LEU A 576 8.33 -19.83 -2.05
C LEU A 576 7.88 -21.17 -2.65
N ASP A 577 7.52 -21.13 -3.93
CA ASP A 577 7.35 -22.36 -4.70
C ASP A 577 8.70 -23.13 -4.82
N PRO A 578 8.67 -24.41 -5.19
CA PRO A 578 9.89 -25.20 -5.39
C PRO A 578 10.85 -24.66 -6.47
N GLY A 579 10.40 -23.74 -7.32
CA GLY A 579 11.23 -23.03 -8.29
C GLY A 579 11.76 -21.69 -7.79
N GLY A 580 11.59 -21.35 -6.51
CA GLY A 580 12.15 -20.17 -5.88
C GLY A 580 11.38 -18.86 -6.11
N ARG A 581 10.12 -18.92 -6.54
CA ARG A 581 9.29 -17.73 -6.76
C ARG A 581 8.22 -17.58 -5.69
N LEU A 582 7.96 -16.34 -5.26
CA LEU A 582 6.74 -16.02 -4.54
C LEU A 582 5.54 -16.03 -5.50
N PRO A 583 4.35 -16.46 -5.04
CA PRO A 583 3.10 -16.22 -5.75
C PRO A 583 2.93 -14.72 -6.07
N PRO A 584 2.53 -14.34 -7.30
CA PRO A 584 2.47 -12.94 -7.70
C PRO A 584 1.16 -12.26 -7.26
N PHE A 585 0.80 -12.38 -5.98
CA PHE A 585 -0.37 -11.69 -5.40
C PHE A 585 -0.06 -10.22 -5.13
N GLY A 586 -1.06 -9.35 -5.34
CA GLY A 586 -0.88 -7.91 -5.31
C GLY A 586 0.18 -7.38 -6.29
N ASP A 587 0.79 -6.23 -5.97
CA ASP A 587 1.85 -5.66 -6.80
C ASP A 587 3.13 -6.48 -6.72
N THR A 588 3.45 -7.19 -7.80
CA THR A 588 4.66 -8.01 -7.93
C THR A 588 5.30 -7.75 -9.29
N PRO A 589 6.47 -7.09 -9.36
CA PRO A 589 7.17 -6.88 -10.62
C PRO A 589 7.67 -8.21 -11.21
N HIS A 590 7.76 -8.25 -12.54
CA HIS A 590 8.25 -9.43 -13.25
C HIS A 590 9.77 -9.63 -13.06
N GLY A 591 10.24 -10.87 -13.22
CA GLY A 591 11.67 -11.20 -13.33
C GLY A 591 12.45 -11.22 -12.01
N VAL A 592 11.79 -11.07 -10.87
CA VAL A 592 12.45 -11.06 -9.55
C VAL A 592 12.86 -12.46 -9.09
N ASP A 593 14.13 -12.61 -8.72
CA ASP A 593 14.66 -13.82 -8.07
C ASP A 593 14.45 -13.73 -6.55
N HIS A 594 13.24 -14.06 -6.11
CA HIS A 594 12.82 -14.00 -4.72
C HIS A 594 13.63 -14.95 -3.81
N ALA A 595 14.03 -16.12 -4.32
CA ALA A 595 14.84 -17.07 -3.55
C ALA A 595 16.24 -16.50 -3.27
N ALA A 596 16.92 -15.95 -4.29
CA ALA A 596 18.22 -15.33 -4.07
C ALA A 596 18.13 -14.12 -3.14
N TRP A 597 17.07 -13.32 -3.26
CA TRP A 597 16.81 -12.19 -2.36
C TRP A 597 16.63 -12.64 -0.90
N ILE A 598 15.75 -13.63 -0.65
CA ILE A 598 15.57 -14.21 0.69
C ILE A 598 16.88 -14.82 1.21
N GLY A 599 17.66 -15.47 0.35
CA GLY A 599 18.99 -15.98 0.68
C GLY A 599 19.90 -14.88 1.20
N ARG A 600 20.00 -13.74 0.50
CA ARG A 600 20.78 -12.58 0.93
C ARG A 600 20.31 -11.99 2.26
N LEU A 601 19.00 -11.96 2.52
CA LEU A 601 18.44 -11.47 3.78
C LEU A 601 18.83 -12.32 5.00
N ARG A 602 19.02 -13.63 4.84
CA ARG A 602 19.37 -14.56 5.93
C ARG A 602 20.86 -14.53 6.34
N GLY A 603 21.70 -13.71 5.69
CA GLY A 603 23.09 -13.41 6.11
C GLY A 603 24.18 -14.26 5.44
N ARG A 604 25.47 -13.95 5.73
CA ARG A 604 26.65 -14.34 4.92
C ARG A 604 26.96 -15.84 4.77
N ARG A 605 26.50 -16.73 5.65
CA ARG A 605 26.56 -18.20 5.41
C ARG A 605 25.58 -18.64 4.30
N ALA A 606 24.65 -17.77 3.93
CA ALA A 606 23.64 -18.00 2.91
C ALA A 606 24.06 -17.59 1.48
N LEU A 607 25.18 -16.87 1.33
CA LEU A 607 25.70 -16.44 0.02
C LEU A 607 26.18 -17.62 -0.86
N GLU A 608 26.38 -18.80 -0.26
CA GLU A 608 26.74 -20.04 -0.95
C GLU A 608 25.58 -21.04 -1.05
N THR A 609 24.43 -20.75 -0.44
CA THR A 609 23.30 -21.67 -0.37
C THR A 609 22.18 -21.23 -1.30
N ASP A 610 22.15 -21.86 -2.47
CA ASP A 610 21.00 -21.84 -3.35
C ASP A 610 19.84 -22.51 -2.58
N LEU A 611 18.91 -21.69 -2.07
CA LEU A 611 17.73 -22.17 -1.32
C LEU A 611 16.95 -23.25 -2.09
N VAL A 612 16.95 -23.20 -3.42
CA VAL A 612 16.32 -24.23 -4.25
C VAL A 612 17.17 -25.50 -4.25
N ALA A 613 18.50 -25.38 -4.40
CA ALA A 613 19.41 -26.53 -4.37
C ALA A 613 19.50 -27.22 -3.00
N ASP A 614 19.53 -26.49 -1.89
CA ASP A 614 19.59 -27.08 -0.55
C ASP A 614 18.31 -27.82 -0.20
N ARG A 615 17.16 -27.27 -0.61
CA ARG A 615 15.87 -27.95 -0.44
C ARG A 615 15.82 -29.27 -1.17
N ARG A 616 16.40 -29.37 -2.37
CA ARG A 616 16.51 -30.63 -3.12
C ARG A 616 17.42 -31.67 -2.43
N ARG A 617 18.34 -31.22 -1.56
CA ARG A 617 19.29 -32.08 -0.85
C ARG A 617 18.83 -32.45 0.56
N GLY A 618 17.93 -31.66 1.15
CA GLY A 618 17.39 -31.89 2.50
C GLY A 618 16.35 -33.02 2.55
N PRO A 619 16.05 -33.54 3.75
CA PRO A 619 14.92 -34.45 3.93
C PRO A 619 13.61 -33.74 3.54
N PRO A 620 12.60 -34.48 3.04
CA PRO A 620 11.30 -33.89 2.74
C PRO A 620 10.77 -33.20 4.00
N PRO A 621 10.22 -31.97 3.87
CA PRO A 621 9.63 -31.29 5.01
C PRO A 621 8.55 -32.19 5.63
N PRO A 622 8.37 -32.16 6.97
CA PRO A 622 7.22 -32.83 7.57
C PRO A 622 5.93 -32.37 6.88
N PRO A 623 4.90 -33.22 6.80
CA PRO A 623 3.59 -32.80 6.31
C PRO A 623 3.21 -31.52 7.05
N PRO A 624 2.69 -30.50 6.35
CA PRO A 624 2.36 -29.24 6.99
C PRO A 624 1.44 -29.57 8.16
N GLU A 625 1.90 -29.35 9.39
CA GLU A 625 0.96 -29.06 10.47
C GLU A 625 0.07 -27.92 9.97
N PRO A 626 -1.24 -27.91 10.25
CA PRO A 626 -2.11 -26.81 9.88
C PRO A 626 -1.48 -25.53 10.45
N ALA A 627 -0.74 -24.83 9.61
CA ALA A 627 0.04 -23.70 10.05
C ALA A 627 -0.94 -22.68 10.57
N ALA A 628 -0.61 -22.04 11.69
CA ALA A 628 -1.26 -20.80 12.06
C ALA A 628 -1.27 -19.91 10.80
N PRO A 629 -2.45 -19.43 10.35
CA PRO A 629 -2.61 -18.77 9.07
C PRO A 629 -1.56 -17.68 8.88
N SER A 630 -0.57 -17.94 8.01
CA SER A 630 0.57 -17.05 7.83
C SER A 630 0.13 -15.88 6.95
N GLY A 631 -0.30 -14.80 7.61
CA GLY A 631 -0.53 -13.50 6.97
C GLY A 631 -1.45 -13.55 5.74
N GLY A 632 -2.54 -14.32 5.78
CA GLY A 632 -3.55 -14.27 4.72
C GLY A 632 -3.26 -15.12 3.49
N VAL A 633 -2.40 -16.15 3.54
CA VAL A 633 -2.18 -17.06 2.40
C VAL A 633 -2.18 -18.52 2.85
N ILE A 634 -2.84 -19.39 2.09
CA ILE A 634 -2.73 -20.85 2.20
C ILE A 634 -1.63 -21.29 1.26
N VAL A 635 -0.66 -22.07 1.73
CA VAL A 635 0.39 -22.64 0.88
C VAL A 635 0.51 -24.14 1.12
N LEU A 636 0.49 -24.90 0.04
CA LEU A 636 0.82 -26.32 0.00
C LEU A 636 1.95 -26.56 -0.99
N ARG A 637 2.82 -27.50 -0.64
CA ARG A 637 4.00 -27.82 -1.43
C ARG A 637 4.23 -29.32 -1.45
N GLN A 638 4.71 -29.82 -2.60
CA GLN A 638 5.25 -31.15 -2.74
C GLN A 638 6.59 -31.10 -3.49
N ASP A 639 7.64 -31.62 -2.87
CA ASP A 639 9.01 -31.66 -3.39
C ASP A 639 9.72 -32.99 -3.05
N ALA A 640 8.96 -34.07 -2.80
CA ALA A 640 9.48 -35.39 -2.48
C ALA A 640 10.44 -35.95 -3.57
N PRO A 641 11.58 -36.56 -3.17
CA PRO A 641 12.53 -37.17 -4.10
C PRO A 641 11.86 -38.18 -5.05
N GLY A 642 12.23 -38.13 -6.34
CA GLY A 642 11.72 -39.05 -7.37
C GLY A 642 10.35 -38.69 -7.96
N ARG A 643 9.71 -37.61 -7.50
CA ARG A 643 8.53 -37.02 -8.14
C ARG A 643 8.82 -35.61 -8.64
N LEU A 644 8.05 -35.18 -9.64
CA LEU A 644 8.05 -33.77 -10.04
C LEU A 644 7.33 -32.94 -8.97
N TRP A 645 7.75 -31.68 -8.82
CA TRP A 645 7.27 -30.83 -7.73
C TRP A 645 5.86 -30.29 -7.99
N GLY A 646 5.15 -29.96 -6.92
CA GLY A 646 3.82 -29.33 -6.94
C GLY A 646 3.74 -28.18 -5.94
N HIS A 647 2.84 -27.24 -6.21
CA HIS A 647 2.62 -26.07 -5.36
C HIS A 647 1.20 -25.53 -5.53
N LEU A 648 0.55 -25.18 -4.43
CA LEU A 648 -0.71 -24.44 -4.42
C LEU A 648 -0.55 -23.28 -3.46
N ALA A 649 -0.87 -22.07 -3.92
CA ALA A 649 -1.04 -20.94 -3.02
C ALA A 649 -2.38 -20.25 -3.28
N CYS A 650 -3.10 -19.88 -2.22
CA CYS A 650 -4.37 -19.18 -2.29
C CYS A 650 -4.38 -18.02 -1.31
N THR A 651 -4.62 -16.80 -1.80
CA THR A 651 -4.63 -15.58 -0.98
C THR A 651 -6.02 -15.31 -0.41
N TYR A 652 -6.06 -14.94 0.86
CA TYR A 652 -7.21 -14.39 1.58
C TYR A 652 -6.77 -13.19 2.43
N ALA A 653 -5.68 -12.52 2.03
CA ALA A 653 -5.30 -11.25 2.63
C ALA A 653 -6.43 -10.22 2.44
N ALA A 654 -6.59 -9.31 3.40
CA ALA A 654 -7.60 -8.26 3.28
C ALA A 654 -7.31 -7.38 2.05
N ASN A 655 -8.34 -7.12 1.25
CA ASN A 655 -8.21 -6.35 0.03
C ASN A 655 -8.35 -4.86 0.36
N GLY A 656 -7.31 -4.08 0.04
CA GLY A 656 -7.33 -2.62 0.06
C GLY A 656 -7.91 -2.01 -1.23
N SER A 657 -7.46 -0.80 -1.57
CA SER A 657 -7.75 -0.10 -2.84
C SER A 657 -7.00 -0.69 -4.06
N GLY A 658 -6.11 -1.66 -3.84
CA GLY A 658 -5.26 -2.26 -4.87
C GLY A 658 -5.95 -3.34 -5.71
N HIS A 659 -5.30 -4.50 -5.85
CA HIS A 659 -5.76 -5.61 -6.68
C HIS A 659 -7.08 -6.22 -6.18
N ARG A 660 -7.92 -6.70 -7.10
CA ARG A 660 -9.18 -7.40 -6.81
C ARG A 660 -8.97 -8.92 -6.78
N ASP A 661 -7.94 -9.37 -6.05
CA ASP A 661 -7.44 -10.74 -6.06
C ASP A 661 -7.81 -11.56 -4.81
N ALA A 662 -8.78 -11.11 -4.00
CA ALA A 662 -9.21 -11.85 -2.82
C ALA A 662 -9.71 -13.23 -3.22
N THR A 663 -9.27 -14.26 -2.50
CA THR A 663 -9.53 -15.68 -2.77
C THR A 663 -8.83 -16.25 -4.00
N SER A 664 -8.06 -15.45 -4.75
CA SER A 664 -7.33 -15.92 -5.92
C SER A 664 -6.28 -16.96 -5.55
N PHE A 665 -5.86 -17.76 -6.54
CA PHE A 665 -4.92 -18.85 -6.32
C PHE A 665 -4.01 -19.10 -7.51
N VAL A 666 -2.86 -19.71 -7.25
CA VAL A 666 -1.93 -20.24 -8.24
C VAL A 666 -1.71 -21.72 -7.98
N TYR A 667 -1.51 -22.49 -9.05
CA TYR A 667 -1.36 -23.93 -8.93
C TYR A 667 -0.33 -24.48 -9.92
N ALA A 668 0.53 -25.35 -9.40
CA ALA A 668 1.53 -26.08 -10.13
C ALA A 668 1.50 -27.56 -9.73
N THR A 669 1.70 -28.42 -10.71
CA THR A 669 1.85 -29.86 -10.53
C THR A 669 2.68 -30.42 -11.68
N GLU A 670 3.33 -31.56 -11.43
CA GLU A 670 4.27 -32.17 -12.37
C GLU A 670 5.36 -31.20 -12.86
N GLY A 671 5.80 -30.28 -12.00
CA GLY A 671 6.83 -29.30 -12.32
C GLY A 671 6.40 -28.17 -13.25
N VAL A 672 5.12 -28.07 -13.60
CA VAL A 672 4.55 -27.04 -14.47
C VAL A 672 3.65 -26.10 -13.67
N ARG A 673 3.83 -24.79 -13.84
CA ARG A 673 2.94 -23.76 -13.29
C ARG A 673 1.73 -23.59 -14.20
N TRP A 674 0.68 -24.35 -13.91
CA TRP A 674 -0.50 -24.42 -14.76
C TRP A 674 -1.39 -23.19 -14.65
N ILE A 675 -1.71 -22.79 -13.42
CA ILE A 675 -2.58 -21.65 -13.11
C ILE A 675 -1.71 -20.57 -12.50
N VAL A 676 -1.72 -19.39 -13.12
CA VAL A 676 -0.84 -18.26 -12.79
C VAL A 676 -1.67 -17.02 -12.48
N GLU A 677 -1.08 -16.02 -11.82
CA GLU A 677 -1.65 -14.67 -11.74
C GLU A 677 -1.24 -13.84 -12.96
N ALA A 678 -2.05 -12.84 -13.32
CA ALA A 678 -1.63 -11.83 -14.29
C ALA A 678 -0.42 -11.01 -13.79
N GLY A 679 -0.32 -10.79 -12.48
CA GLY A 679 0.81 -10.12 -11.83
C GLY A 679 0.92 -8.63 -12.18
N GLY A 680 2.15 -8.11 -12.17
CA GLY A 680 2.47 -6.72 -12.48
C GLY A 680 2.48 -5.79 -11.26
N SER A 681 2.87 -4.54 -11.46
CA SER A 681 3.23 -3.58 -10.42
C SER A 681 2.83 -2.16 -10.79
N SER A 682 2.36 -1.37 -9.81
CA SER A 682 2.19 0.08 -9.98
C SER A 682 3.49 0.81 -10.31
N LEU A 683 4.65 0.17 -10.07
CA LEU A 683 5.96 0.67 -10.45
C LEU A 683 6.32 0.37 -11.89
N VAL A 684 5.42 -0.15 -12.73
CA VAL A 684 5.76 -0.55 -14.09
C VAL A 684 4.60 -0.21 -15.03
N GLU A 685 3.39 -0.67 -14.69
CA GLU A 685 2.23 -0.57 -15.56
C GLU A 685 1.31 0.63 -15.23
N THR A 686 0.75 1.25 -16.27
CA THR A 686 -0.22 2.36 -16.17
C THR A 686 -1.40 2.18 -17.14
N GLY A 687 -2.41 3.06 -17.06
CA GLY A 687 -3.52 3.12 -18.03
C GLY A 687 -4.33 1.82 -18.13
N ALA A 688 -4.66 1.41 -19.36
CA ALA A 688 -5.46 0.22 -19.65
C ALA A 688 -4.83 -1.08 -19.11
N VAL A 689 -3.51 -1.20 -19.23
CA VAL A 689 -2.76 -2.35 -18.71
C VAL A 689 -2.92 -2.43 -17.20
N ARG A 690 -2.68 -1.32 -16.48
CA ARG A 690 -2.83 -1.30 -15.03
C ARG A 690 -4.25 -1.61 -14.59
N HIS A 691 -5.25 -1.06 -15.27
CA HIS A 691 -6.65 -1.33 -14.97
C HIS A 691 -6.99 -2.82 -15.10
N HIS A 692 -6.53 -3.49 -16.16
CA HIS A 692 -6.72 -4.94 -16.31
C HIS A 692 -6.08 -5.71 -15.16
N LEU A 693 -4.81 -5.44 -14.87
CA LEU A 693 -4.03 -6.19 -13.88
C LEU A 693 -4.57 -6.10 -12.46
N VAL A 694 -5.27 -5.02 -12.09
CA VAL A 694 -5.89 -4.88 -10.76
C VAL A 694 -7.36 -5.32 -10.73
N SER A 695 -7.99 -5.57 -11.89
CA SER A 695 -9.40 -5.97 -11.99
C SER A 695 -9.60 -7.46 -11.74
N ALA A 696 -10.83 -7.87 -11.46
CA ALA A 696 -11.16 -9.30 -11.33
C ALA A 696 -10.77 -10.12 -12.57
N GLN A 697 -10.77 -9.49 -13.75
CA GLN A 697 -10.45 -10.13 -15.03
C GLN A 697 -8.97 -10.51 -15.18
N GLY A 698 -8.09 -10.04 -14.29
CA GLY A 698 -6.68 -10.43 -14.20
C GLY A 698 -6.38 -11.54 -13.18
N HIS A 699 -7.40 -12.03 -12.47
CA HIS A 699 -7.21 -12.93 -11.31
C HIS A 699 -8.03 -14.21 -11.39
N ASN A 700 -7.64 -15.22 -10.60
CA ASN A 700 -8.31 -16.52 -10.52
C ASN A 700 -9.46 -16.51 -9.51
N VAL A 701 -10.37 -15.55 -9.66
CA VAL A 701 -11.50 -15.30 -8.75
C VAL A 701 -12.83 -15.70 -9.39
N ALA A 702 -13.90 -15.68 -8.60
CA ALA A 702 -15.27 -15.80 -9.09
C ALA A 702 -16.06 -14.53 -8.74
N ALA A 703 -16.98 -14.13 -9.60
CA ALA A 703 -17.79 -12.92 -9.44
C ALA A 703 -19.28 -13.23 -9.67
N PRO A 704 -20.17 -12.83 -8.74
CA PRO A 704 -21.61 -12.94 -8.92
C PRO A 704 -22.17 -11.69 -9.62
N ASP A 705 -22.99 -11.87 -10.64
CA ASP A 705 -23.76 -10.84 -11.34
C ASP A 705 -22.89 -9.66 -11.83
N GLY A 706 -21.68 -9.98 -12.32
CA GLY A 706 -20.70 -9.00 -12.80
C GLY A 706 -20.07 -8.15 -11.68
N ARG A 707 -20.22 -8.53 -10.40
CA ARG A 707 -19.67 -7.78 -9.26
C ARG A 707 -18.27 -8.27 -8.94
N GLU A 708 -17.28 -7.52 -9.39
CA GLU A 708 -15.88 -7.73 -9.03
C GLU A 708 -15.68 -7.68 -7.50
N PRO A 709 -14.70 -8.43 -6.95
CA PRO A 709 -14.27 -8.23 -5.58
C PRO A 709 -13.92 -6.75 -5.35
N MET A 710 -14.40 -6.19 -4.24
CA MET A 710 -14.06 -4.84 -3.79
C MET A 710 -13.10 -4.91 -2.60
N ALA A 711 -12.90 -3.78 -1.92
CA ALA A 711 -12.25 -3.79 -0.62
C ALA A 711 -13.11 -4.57 0.39
N GLY A 712 -12.47 -5.36 1.23
CA GLY A 712 -13.16 -6.21 2.20
C GLY A 712 -12.21 -7.19 2.87
N GLU A 713 -12.77 -7.97 3.78
CA GLU A 713 -12.04 -9.00 4.50
C GLU A 713 -12.30 -10.38 3.94
N ALA A 714 -11.25 -11.21 4.00
CA ALA A 714 -11.33 -12.64 3.83
C ALA A 714 -10.64 -13.32 5.02
N TRP A 715 -11.11 -14.49 5.39
CA TRP A 715 -10.60 -15.23 6.55
C TRP A 715 -10.67 -16.74 6.28
N LEU A 716 -9.76 -17.48 6.92
CA LEU A 716 -9.81 -18.93 6.92
C LEU A 716 -10.93 -19.38 7.88
N ALA A 717 -12.06 -19.79 7.33
CA ALA A 717 -13.24 -20.20 8.09
C ALA A 717 -13.10 -21.62 8.66
N GLY A 718 -12.36 -22.51 7.97
CA GLY A 718 -12.15 -23.86 8.45
C GLY A 718 -11.12 -24.64 7.66
N VAL A 719 -10.55 -25.66 8.32
CA VAL A 719 -9.66 -26.66 7.72
C VAL A 719 -10.18 -28.03 8.09
N THR A 720 -10.46 -28.86 7.08
CA THR A 720 -10.99 -30.23 7.27
C THR A 720 -10.02 -31.23 6.66
N ALA A 721 -9.49 -32.12 7.50
CA ALA A 721 -8.69 -33.25 7.04
C ALA A 721 -9.59 -34.29 6.35
N LEU A 722 -9.13 -34.82 5.22
CA LEU A 722 -9.81 -35.85 4.44
C LEU A 722 -8.84 -37.00 4.15
N ASP A 723 -9.36 -38.12 3.65
CA ASP A 723 -8.51 -39.25 3.27
C ASP A 723 -7.61 -38.89 2.07
N GLY A 724 -6.31 -38.72 2.33
CA GLY A 724 -5.31 -38.32 1.34
C GLY A 724 -5.48 -36.90 0.77
N ALA A 725 -6.25 -36.02 1.45
CA ALA A 725 -6.52 -34.66 1.02
C ALA A 725 -6.80 -33.71 2.20
N THR A 726 -6.82 -32.41 1.92
CA THR A 726 -7.25 -31.38 2.88
C THR A 726 -8.19 -30.40 2.21
N ALA A 727 -9.25 -30.01 2.91
CA ALA A 727 -10.18 -28.98 2.47
C ALA A 727 -10.02 -27.70 3.29
N TYR A 728 -9.97 -26.57 2.61
CA TYR A 728 -9.87 -25.23 3.19
C TYR A 728 -11.10 -24.42 2.80
N GLU A 729 -11.82 -23.90 3.79
CA GLU A 729 -12.93 -22.98 3.58
C GLU A 729 -12.46 -21.55 3.88
N ILE A 730 -12.58 -20.67 2.89
CA ILE A 730 -12.29 -19.24 3.00
C ILE A 730 -13.62 -18.50 2.94
N GLY A 731 -13.95 -17.76 4.00
CA GLY A 731 -15.08 -16.83 4.00
C GLY A 731 -14.62 -15.45 3.52
N THR A 732 -15.48 -14.70 2.83
CA THR A 732 -15.16 -13.35 2.38
C THR A 732 -16.38 -12.45 2.23
N GLY A 733 -16.18 -11.15 2.48
CA GLY A 733 -17.18 -10.09 2.34
C GLY A 733 -16.95 -9.16 1.14
N VAL A 734 -16.00 -9.47 0.26
CA VAL A 734 -15.54 -8.54 -0.80
C VAL A 734 -16.57 -8.22 -1.88
N HIS A 735 -17.66 -8.97 -2.00
CA HIS A 735 -18.74 -8.72 -2.99
C HIS A 735 -19.88 -7.86 -2.43
N GLY A 736 -19.64 -7.17 -1.31
CA GLY A 736 -20.60 -6.28 -0.67
C GLY A 736 -21.58 -6.99 0.25
N SER A 737 -22.48 -6.22 0.87
CA SER A 737 -23.37 -6.70 1.94
C SER A 737 -24.49 -7.63 1.46
N THR A 738 -24.68 -7.75 0.14
CA THR A 738 -25.79 -8.52 -0.45
C THR A 738 -25.46 -9.98 -0.74
N TYR A 739 -24.18 -10.38 -0.73
CA TYR A 739 -23.79 -11.78 -0.89
C TYR A 739 -23.04 -12.29 0.33
N ALA A 740 -23.34 -13.53 0.71
CA ALA A 740 -22.40 -14.35 1.43
C ALA A 740 -21.57 -15.13 0.40
N HIS A 741 -20.24 -15.01 0.48
CA HIS A 741 -19.31 -15.76 -0.36
C HIS A 741 -18.38 -16.62 0.50
N ALA A 742 -18.26 -17.88 0.13
CA ALA A 742 -17.20 -18.75 0.60
C ALA A 742 -16.55 -19.47 -0.57
N ARG A 743 -15.23 -19.63 -0.52
CA ARG A 743 -14.46 -20.47 -1.42
C ARG A 743 -13.98 -21.70 -0.69
N LEU A 744 -14.23 -22.87 -1.28
CA LEU A 744 -13.72 -24.16 -0.81
C LEU A 744 -12.59 -24.62 -1.74
N VAL A 745 -11.43 -24.91 -1.17
CA VAL A 745 -10.29 -25.50 -1.88
C VAL A 745 -10.02 -26.88 -1.30
N VAL A 746 -10.25 -27.94 -2.07
CA VAL A 746 -9.92 -29.33 -1.70
C VAL A 746 -8.68 -29.75 -2.46
N ALA A 747 -7.56 -30.00 -1.78
CA ALA A 747 -6.30 -30.36 -2.41
C ALA A 747 -5.84 -31.76 -1.97
N LEU A 748 -5.47 -32.61 -2.93
CA LEU A 748 -4.81 -33.88 -2.65
C LEU A 748 -3.41 -33.61 -2.04
N HIS A 749 -2.97 -34.41 -1.08
CA HIS A 749 -1.67 -34.20 -0.43
C HIS A 749 -0.46 -34.32 -1.37
N ASP A 750 -0.61 -35.09 -2.45
CA ASP A 750 0.41 -35.21 -3.50
C ASP A 750 0.33 -34.11 -4.57
N LEU A 751 -0.66 -33.22 -4.47
CA LEU A 751 -0.95 -32.15 -5.43
C LEU A 751 -1.13 -32.65 -6.87
N SER A 752 -1.52 -33.91 -7.07
CA SER A 752 -1.93 -34.43 -8.39
C SER A 752 -3.28 -33.85 -8.87
N GLY A 753 -4.04 -33.26 -7.97
CA GLY A 753 -5.25 -32.53 -8.31
C GLY A 753 -5.84 -31.74 -7.15
N LEU A 754 -6.78 -30.86 -7.48
CA LEU A 754 -7.56 -30.07 -6.54
C LEU A 754 -8.96 -29.74 -7.08
N VAL A 755 -9.84 -29.31 -6.19
CA VAL A 755 -11.15 -28.75 -6.52
C VAL A 755 -11.24 -27.36 -5.90
N VAL A 756 -11.65 -26.36 -6.69
CA VAL A 756 -12.03 -25.03 -6.20
C VAL A 756 -13.51 -24.82 -6.46
N LEU A 757 -14.28 -24.60 -5.41
CA LEU A 757 -15.71 -24.28 -5.50
C LEU A 757 -15.98 -22.93 -4.86
N ASP A 758 -16.80 -22.13 -5.51
CA ASP A 758 -17.34 -20.89 -4.97
C ASP A 758 -18.80 -21.10 -4.61
N ARG A 759 -19.16 -20.65 -3.41
CA ARG A 759 -20.53 -20.65 -2.88
C ARG A 759 -20.96 -19.21 -2.72
N PHE A 760 -21.93 -18.78 -3.53
CA PHE A 760 -22.62 -17.50 -3.38
C PHE A 760 -24.04 -17.73 -2.90
N ALA A 761 -24.47 -16.94 -1.93
CA ALA A 761 -25.86 -16.90 -1.46
C ALA A 761 -26.36 -15.46 -1.34
N THR A 762 -27.62 -15.23 -1.73
CA THR A 762 -28.33 -13.94 -1.64
C THR A 762 -29.78 -14.16 -1.22
N ARG A 763 -30.56 -13.09 -1.04
CA ARG A 763 -31.99 -13.16 -0.69
C ARG A 763 -32.88 -12.98 -1.91
N GLY A 764 -33.59 -14.02 -2.32
CA GLY A 764 -34.77 -13.94 -3.19
C GLY A 764 -34.48 -13.51 -4.62
N GLY A 765 -33.45 -14.06 -5.27
CA GLY A 765 -33.07 -13.63 -6.62
C GLY A 765 -32.21 -14.60 -7.43
N PRO A 766 -32.18 -14.44 -8.76
CA PRO A 766 -31.24 -15.18 -9.60
C PRO A 766 -29.80 -14.77 -9.28
N ILE A 767 -28.89 -15.73 -9.38
CA ILE A 767 -27.44 -15.49 -9.31
C ILE A 767 -26.83 -16.04 -10.59
N ALA A 768 -26.10 -15.21 -11.33
CA ALA A 768 -25.18 -15.62 -12.37
C ALA A 768 -23.75 -15.51 -11.83
N MET A 769 -22.99 -16.59 -11.87
CA MET A 769 -21.60 -16.60 -11.39
C MET A 769 -20.67 -16.87 -12.57
N GLU A 770 -19.64 -16.06 -12.71
CA GLU A 770 -18.52 -16.34 -13.61
C GLU A 770 -17.25 -16.57 -12.78
N GLY A 771 -16.38 -17.46 -13.25
CA GLY A 771 -15.05 -17.63 -12.69
C GLY A 771 -14.00 -17.77 -13.78
N TRP A 772 -12.78 -17.36 -13.45
CA TRP A 772 -11.66 -17.30 -14.38
C TRP A 772 -10.48 -18.13 -13.86
N LEU A 773 -9.80 -18.82 -14.77
CA LEU A 773 -8.55 -19.52 -14.50
C LEU A 773 -7.55 -19.16 -15.59
N HIS A 774 -6.52 -18.40 -15.21
CA HIS A 774 -5.46 -17.93 -16.08
C HIS A 774 -4.39 -19.01 -16.18
N LEU A 775 -4.12 -19.45 -17.40
CA LEU A 775 -3.08 -20.43 -17.66
C LEU A 775 -1.74 -19.74 -17.92
N GLY A 776 -0.64 -20.48 -17.79
CA GLY A 776 0.66 -19.99 -18.22
C GLY A 776 0.68 -19.70 -19.74
N PRO A 777 1.44 -18.71 -20.21
CA PRO A 777 1.44 -18.31 -21.63
C PRO A 777 1.98 -19.40 -22.56
N ASP A 778 2.83 -20.30 -22.06
CA ASP A 778 3.35 -21.45 -22.81
C ASP A 778 2.39 -22.66 -22.80
N ILE A 779 1.18 -22.50 -22.24
CA ILE A 779 0.19 -23.56 -22.08
C ILE A 779 -0.87 -23.45 -23.16
N LEU A 780 -1.07 -24.55 -23.89
CA LEU A 780 -2.16 -24.68 -24.85
C LEU A 780 -3.39 -25.26 -24.15
N ALA A 781 -4.55 -24.63 -24.33
CA ALA A 781 -5.82 -25.10 -23.79
C ALA A 781 -6.86 -25.32 -24.88
N ALA A 782 -7.68 -26.37 -24.71
CA ALA A 782 -8.77 -26.68 -25.61
C ALA A 782 -9.99 -27.21 -24.83
N ILE A 783 -11.19 -26.86 -25.30
CA ILE A 783 -12.44 -27.48 -24.83
C ILE A 783 -12.62 -28.78 -25.60
N VAL A 784 -12.54 -29.92 -24.90
CA VAL A 784 -12.64 -31.26 -25.50
C VAL A 784 -14.08 -31.79 -25.46
N SER A 785 -14.91 -31.26 -24.57
CA SER A 785 -16.36 -31.51 -24.54
C SER A 785 -17.07 -30.34 -23.85
N PRO A 786 -18.42 -30.25 -23.93
CA PRO A 786 -19.16 -29.16 -23.28
C PRO A 786 -18.94 -29.03 -21.75
N ARG A 787 -18.38 -30.06 -21.11
CA ARG A 787 -18.08 -30.08 -19.66
C ARG A 787 -16.63 -30.47 -19.36
N ARG A 788 -15.72 -30.31 -20.31
CA ARG A 788 -14.31 -30.65 -20.10
C ARG A 788 -13.40 -29.79 -20.96
N ALA A 789 -12.39 -29.20 -20.33
CA ALA A 789 -11.25 -28.62 -20.99
C ALA A 789 -9.98 -29.39 -20.63
N MET A 790 -8.97 -29.28 -21.49
CA MET A 790 -7.66 -29.88 -21.31
C MET A 790 -6.61 -28.82 -21.60
N ALA A 791 -5.59 -28.74 -20.75
CA ALA A 791 -4.39 -27.98 -21.00
C ALA A 791 -3.19 -28.91 -21.25
N GLN A 792 -2.23 -28.42 -22.03
CA GLN A 792 -1.01 -29.16 -22.36
C GLN A 792 0.21 -28.24 -22.29
N HIS A 793 1.29 -28.75 -21.71
CA HIS A 793 2.62 -28.15 -21.70
C HIS A 793 3.65 -29.24 -21.97
N GLY A 794 4.26 -29.22 -23.17
CA GLY A 794 5.09 -30.32 -23.63
C GLY A 794 4.33 -31.65 -23.63
N ARG A 795 4.76 -32.59 -22.77
CA ARG A 795 4.14 -33.93 -22.61
C ARG A 795 3.13 -33.99 -21.46
N SER A 796 3.16 -33.04 -20.53
CA SER A 796 2.26 -33.01 -19.38
C SER A 796 0.90 -32.47 -19.80
N ARG A 797 -0.14 -32.92 -19.08
CA ARG A 797 -1.53 -32.54 -19.34
C ARG A 797 -2.23 -32.22 -18.02
N LEU A 798 -3.23 -31.37 -18.10
CA LEU A 798 -4.10 -31.05 -16.97
C LEU A 798 -5.55 -30.97 -17.43
N ALA A 799 -6.42 -31.74 -16.79
CA ALA A 799 -7.84 -31.76 -17.09
C ALA A 799 -8.59 -30.77 -16.19
N PHE A 800 -9.60 -30.11 -16.77
CA PHE A 800 -10.48 -29.17 -16.10
C PHE A 800 -11.93 -29.61 -16.32
N THR A 801 -12.62 -29.94 -15.24
CA THR A 801 -14.01 -30.41 -15.27
C THR A 801 -14.87 -29.50 -14.40
N PRO A 802 -15.82 -28.71 -14.95
CA PRO A 802 -16.71 -27.89 -14.16
C PRO A 802 -17.60 -28.74 -13.24
N ILE A 803 -17.68 -28.35 -11.97
CA ILE A 803 -18.47 -29.04 -10.95
C ILE A 803 -19.61 -28.14 -10.49
N VAL A 804 -20.80 -28.71 -10.34
CA VAL A 804 -21.98 -28.00 -9.83
C VAL A 804 -22.56 -28.80 -8.67
N GLN A 805 -22.61 -28.17 -7.51
CA GLN A 805 -23.22 -28.72 -6.29
C GLN A 805 -24.61 -28.12 -6.06
N ALA A 806 -24.81 -26.85 -6.42
CA ALA A 806 -26.11 -26.18 -6.43
C ALA A 806 -26.22 -25.21 -7.61
N GLY A 807 -27.38 -25.19 -8.27
CA GLY A 807 -27.61 -24.45 -9.50
C GLY A 807 -27.41 -25.30 -10.76
N ARG A 808 -26.99 -24.67 -11.86
CA ARG A 808 -26.73 -25.31 -13.15
C ARG A 808 -25.51 -24.70 -13.84
N ALA A 809 -24.79 -25.52 -14.60
CA ALA A 809 -23.75 -25.02 -15.50
C ALA A 809 -24.37 -24.13 -16.59
N ALA A 810 -23.77 -22.96 -16.81
CA ALA A 810 -24.20 -21.97 -17.78
C ALA A 810 -23.21 -21.80 -18.94
N GLY A 811 -21.94 -22.20 -18.78
CA GLY A 811 -21.00 -22.20 -19.89
C GLY A 811 -19.57 -22.57 -19.50
N LEU A 812 -18.78 -22.93 -20.52
CA LEU A 812 -17.33 -23.11 -20.46
C LEU A 812 -16.75 -22.50 -21.74
N ALA A 813 -15.79 -21.59 -21.60
CA ALA A 813 -15.18 -20.87 -22.71
C ALA A 813 -13.68 -20.70 -22.48
N ILE A 814 -12.92 -20.56 -23.57
CA ILE A 814 -11.52 -20.14 -23.54
C ILE A 814 -11.44 -18.76 -24.17
N VAL A 815 -10.79 -17.82 -23.48
CA VAL A 815 -10.50 -16.47 -23.97
C VAL A 815 -8.99 -16.31 -24.09
N ASN A 816 -8.53 -15.89 -25.26
CA ASN A 816 -7.11 -15.70 -25.55
C ASN A 816 -6.87 -14.23 -25.92
N GLY A 817 -6.22 -13.46 -25.05
CA GLY A 817 -5.76 -12.10 -25.36
C GLY A 817 -6.80 -11.15 -25.98
N ARG A 818 -7.92 -10.92 -25.29
CA ARG A 818 -8.98 -10.02 -25.74
C ARG A 818 -8.73 -8.60 -25.27
N ASN A 819 -8.53 -7.64 -26.17
CA ASN A 819 -8.21 -6.24 -25.84
C ASN A 819 -9.08 -5.22 -26.59
N ASP A 820 -10.31 -5.58 -26.97
CA ASP A 820 -11.23 -4.70 -27.72
C ASP A 820 -11.37 -3.30 -27.12
N ARG A 821 -11.34 -3.21 -25.78
CA ARG A 821 -11.36 -1.96 -25.00
C ARG A 821 -10.84 -2.18 -23.58
N PRO A 822 -10.39 -1.11 -22.87
CA PRO A 822 -9.79 -1.24 -21.54
C PRO A 822 -10.63 -1.98 -20.50
N GLY A 823 -11.95 -1.73 -20.45
CA GLY A 823 -12.85 -2.35 -19.47
C GLY A 823 -13.20 -3.82 -19.71
N THR A 824 -12.80 -4.40 -20.84
CA THR A 824 -13.05 -5.82 -21.18
C THR A 824 -11.77 -6.55 -21.55
N MET A 825 -10.63 -5.99 -21.12
CA MET A 825 -9.34 -6.61 -21.37
C MET A 825 -9.25 -7.91 -20.56
N GLN A 826 -8.93 -9.01 -21.22
CA GLN A 826 -8.90 -10.34 -20.60
C GLN A 826 -7.88 -11.26 -21.27
N GLY A 827 -7.26 -12.13 -20.49
CA GLY A 827 -6.33 -13.14 -21.00
C GLY A 827 -4.97 -12.58 -21.34
N PHE A 828 -4.41 -11.85 -20.39
CA PHE A 828 -3.06 -11.33 -20.45
C PHE A 828 -2.32 -11.55 -19.13
N VAL A 829 -1.00 -11.65 -19.21
CA VAL A 829 -0.11 -11.78 -18.05
C VAL A 829 1.08 -10.82 -18.22
N SER A 830 1.59 -10.26 -17.13
CA SER A 830 2.81 -9.42 -17.13
C SER A 830 4.05 -10.32 -17.17
N GLN A 831 4.81 -10.24 -18.28
CA GLN A 831 6.06 -11.00 -18.50
C GLN A 831 7.27 -10.14 -18.85
N ALA A 832 7.08 -8.85 -19.02
CA ALA A 832 8.18 -7.90 -19.18
C ALA A 832 7.74 -6.54 -18.64
N ALA A 833 8.70 -5.71 -18.26
CA ALA A 833 8.40 -4.40 -17.72
C ALA A 833 7.57 -3.59 -18.74
N GLY A 834 6.34 -3.25 -18.36
CA GLY A 834 5.45 -2.38 -19.13
C GLY A 834 4.72 -3.10 -20.27
N ALA A 835 4.81 -4.43 -20.37
CA ALA A 835 4.22 -5.19 -21.46
C ALA A 835 3.41 -6.40 -20.97
N LEU A 836 2.31 -6.66 -21.68
CA LEU A 836 1.44 -7.81 -21.46
C LEU A 836 1.63 -8.86 -22.57
N THR A 837 1.72 -10.12 -22.17
CA THR A 837 1.71 -11.27 -23.08
C THR A 837 0.32 -11.90 -23.09
N PRO A 838 -0.27 -12.18 -24.27
CA PRO A 838 -1.51 -12.95 -24.35
C PRO A 838 -1.38 -14.31 -23.65
N SER A 839 -2.41 -14.70 -22.89
CA SER A 839 -2.52 -16.02 -22.29
C SER A 839 -3.95 -16.57 -22.39
N SER A 840 -4.07 -17.89 -22.24
CA SER A 840 -5.36 -18.58 -22.23
C SER A 840 -6.04 -18.43 -20.87
N VAL A 841 -7.30 -17.98 -20.87
CA VAL A 841 -8.17 -17.96 -19.69
C VAL A 841 -9.31 -18.92 -19.90
N LEU A 842 -9.41 -19.91 -19.02
CA LEU A 842 -10.59 -20.76 -18.93
C LEU A 842 -11.65 -20.03 -18.10
N ARG A 843 -12.74 -19.65 -18.75
CA ARG A 843 -13.91 -19.06 -18.12
C ARG A 843 -14.99 -20.12 -17.95
N TYR A 844 -15.53 -20.23 -16.74
CA TYR A 844 -16.70 -21.07 -16.47
C TYR A 844 -17.82 -20.21 -15.88
N ALA A 845 -19.06 -20.59 -16.17
CA ALA A 845 -20.24 -19.88 -15.69
C ALA A 845 -21.25 -20.84 -15.07
N LEU A 846 -21.86 -20.43 -13.97
CA LEU A 846 -22.94 -21.13 -13.28
C LEU A 846 -24.13 -20.19 -13.08
N SER A 847 -25.33 -20.75 -12.94
CA SER A 847 -26.52 -19.98 -12.55
C SER A 847 -27.33 -20.70 -11.50
N GLY A 848 -27.97 -19.95 -10.61
CA GLY A 848 -28.80 -20.47 -9.53
C GLY A 848 -29.88 -19.49 -9.11
N THR A 849 -30.65 -19.87 -8.08
CA THR A 849 -31.65 -19.01 -7.43
C THR A 849 -31.39 -19.08 -5.95
N ASP A 850 -31.23 -17.92 -5.31
CA ASP A 850 -30.84 -17.71 -3.90
C ASP A 850 -29.45 -18.24 -3.52
N ARG A 851 -29.01 -19.33 -4.15
CA ARG A 851 -27.71 -19.96 -3.95
C ARG A 851 -27.18 -20.54 -5.26
N VAL A 852 -25.88 -20.41 -5.45
CA VAL A 852 -25.11 -21.18 -6.44
C VAL A 852 -23.86 -21.70 -5.77
N CYS A 853 -23.52 -22.96 -6.02
CA CYS A 853 -22.31 -23.58 -5.51
C CYS A 853 -21.69 -24.46 -6.59
N GLY A 854 -20.46 -24.15 -6.99
CA GLY A 854 -19.73 -24.91 -7.97
C GLY A 854 -18.42 -24.23 -8.36
N GLY A 855 -17.72 -24.82 -9.31
CA GLY A 855 -16.41 -24.32 -9.72
C GLY A 855 -15.70 -25.31 -10.64
N MET A 856 -14.44 -25.61 -10.34
CA MET A 856 -13.59 -26.42 -11.20
C MET A 856 -12.91 -27.55 -10.42
N MET A 857 -12.98 -28.77 -10.95
CA MET A 857 -12.08 -29.88 -10.61
C MET A 857 -10.91 -29.89 -11.58
N ILE A 858 -9.70 -30.02 -11.05
CA ILE A 858 -8.43 -29.88 -11.76
C ILE A 858 -7.57 -31.09 -11.42
N ALA A 859 -7.17 -31.87 -12.43
CA ALA A 859 -6.46 -33.15 -12.20
C ALA A 859 -5.43 -33.44 -13.29
N SER A 860 -4.26 -33.96 -12.90
CA SER A 860 -3.20 -34.39 -13.83
C SER A 860 -3.55 -35.67 -14.57
N ASP A 861 -4.33 -36.55 -13.93
CA ASP A 861 -4.75 -37.84 -14.49
C ASP A 861 -6.14 -38.28 -13.99
N THR A 862 -6.61 -39.42 -14.52
CA THR A 862 -7.92 -39.99 -14.19
C THR A 862 -8.00 -40.58 -12.78
N VAL A 863 -6.86 -40.94 -12.17
CA VAL A 863 -6.81 -41.46 -10.80
C VAL A 863 -7.04 -40.33 -9.81
N ALA A 864 -6.37 -39.19 -10.00
CA ALA A 864 -6.58 -37.97 -9.23
C ALA A 864 -8.03 -37.47 -9.40
N GLU A 865 -8.55 -37.46 -10.64
CA GLU A 865 -9.95 -37.11 -10.92
C GLU A 865 -10.94 -38.01 -10.14
N GLY A 866 -10.73 -39.34 -10.15
CA GLY A 866 -11.56 -40.29 -9.41
C GLY A 866 -11.51 -40.12 -7.89
N ARG A 867 -10.32 -39.84 -7.34
CA ARG A 867 -10.14 -39.55 -5.89
C ARG A 867 -10.90 -38.29 -5.48
N LEU A 868 -10.75 -37.21 -6.23
CA LEU A 868 -11.46 -35.95 -5.97
C LEU A 868 -12.98 -36.11 -6.07
N ALA A 869 -13.46 -36.85 -7.07
CA ALA A 869 -14.89 -37.14 -7.20
C ALA A 869 -15.43 -37.94 -5.99
N THR A 870 -14.67 -38.91 -5.50
CA THR A 870 -15.02 -39.69 -4.30
C THR A 870 -15.07 -38.80 -3.05
N LEU A 871 -14.10 -37.90 -2.88
CA LEU A 871 -14.06 -36.96 -1.76
C LEU A 871 -15.26 -36.00 -1.78
N LEU A 872 -15.62 -35.46 -2.93
CA LEU A 872 -16.78 -34.58 -3.08
C LEU A 872 -18.11 -35.28 -2.79
N ALA A 873 -18.22 -36.58 -3.07
CA ALA A 873 -19.39 -37.39 -2.71
C ALA A 873 -19.39 -37.84 -1.24
N GLY A 874 -18.29 -37.64 -0.51
CA GLY A 874 -18.11 -38.07 0.87
C GLY A 874 -18.92 -37.24 1.88
N ARG A 875 -19.35 -37.88 2.96
CA ARG A 875 -20.12 -37.24 4.03
C ARG A 875 -19.39 -36.11 4.75
N ALA A 876 -18.05 -36.13 4.76
CA ALA A 876 -17.24 -35.12 5.44
C ALA A 876 -17.37 -33.71 4.82
N LEU A 877 -17.57 -33.63 3.50
CA LEU A 877 -17.73 -32.34 2.80
C LEU A 877 -19.19 -31.90 2.69
N ALA A 878 -20.16 -32.78 2.90
CA ALA A 878 -21.59 -32.46 2.75
C ALA A 878 -22.05 -31.24 3.57
N PRO A 879 -21.66 -31.07 4.86
CA PRO A 879 -22.02 -29.87 5.64
C PRO A 879 -21.42 -28.58 5.06
N ILE A 880 -20.17 -28.63 4.62
CA ILE A 880 -19.45 -27.48 4.04
C ILE A 880 -20.09 -27.10 2.69
N LEU A 881 -20.43 -28.08 1.86
CA LEU A 881 -21.09 -27.84 0.57
C LEU A 881 -22.53 -27.35 0.73
N ALA A 882 -23.24 -27.81 1.76
CA ALA A 882 -24.57 -27.32 2.11
C ALA A 882 -24.54 -25.88 2.65
N GLY A 883 -23.46 -25.49 3.35
CA GLY A 883 -23.39 -24.21 4.05
C GLY A 883 -24.27 -24.18 5.30
N PRO A 884 -24.24 -23.08 6.07
CA PRO A 884 -25.09 -22.94 7.26
C PRO A 884 -26.56 -23.08 6.89
N GLU A 885 -27.32 -23.90 7.64
CA GLU A 885 -28.77 -24.01 7.48
C GLU A 885 -29.41 -22.63 7.71
N SER A 886 -30.27 -22.23 6.77
CA SER A 886 -30.84 -20.88 6.60
C SER A 886 -31.71 -20.39 7.74
#